data_AF-A0A9X4KVU8-F1
#
_entry.id   AF-A0A9X4KVU8-F1
#
_cell.length_a   1.000
_cell.length_b   1.000
_cell.length_c   1.000
_cell.angle_alpha   90.00
_cell.angle_beta   90.00
_cell.angle_gamma   90.00
#
_symmetry.space_group_name_H-M   'P 1'
#
loop_
_entity.id
_entity.type
_entity.pdbx_description
1 polymer ?
#
loop_
_entity_poly.entity_id
_entity_poly.type
_entity_poly.pdbx_seq_one_letter_code
_entity_poly.pdbx_strand_id
1 'polypeptide(L)'
;MYAFALTKDKTPIIDRFAFSGSVQAADGTKFALSGLNNSSYTTYPDKTASHVNALYMYTNAWTAANRPANSGTTPMEALVVDGVVTEIGDGVQIQTPIPANGYILRGHKGKDSGNFILNSLPVGTQVTSAYNLVSQTSGKTYGESDFQMIVSGHTLLMDGGKASSFSRDVSGVSGSADRARTAVAYSQDGKTAYLVTVEEYGSHDGVTLTEFQKILTALGVWKAVNLDGGGSTTMITRPLGETATTLAHPTYFGTTQRAVANGIGVFTTAPAGATKGIAASGPKTLFIGQQATYSLKAYDTYYNPIDAAGLTPSWSVSGGLGAFANGVLTASKAGAGELTVKAGAATDKVGIEVVGGAQINQLKATPNTTVLEPGAKIAVKLSATLADGRTLEVPADSAKWEFKGFTAAASGGVITIGTVGEQTKTGYAIARYDGFSTAFALSAGAEKSFETFETAAYPVTFDKLPAETAGTAAIVTGLPGREASKALQLTYDFTAGTGDRFAYALPNGSAGLAITGSPSGLTLDVFGDGSNNWLRAEFKGADGKLARVDIAKMVNWSGWKQLRVDLAGSGLTYPATLTKLYVVDLAEGQDERSLTGSVAFDNLSLQYPAAIDDGAQSDIVLKLGQKSATVDGKSVALDIAPLLLDGTTYLPLRFVSDALGADIGWDQAAQKATVTGGGKLVELWVGKPDLLNTGVRATAAATPILRSGRVLVPVRVVSTELGRKVGWDQKTKTITIR
;
A
#
# COMPACT_ATOMS: atom_id res chain seq x y z
N MET A 1 4.99 -33.42 -25.91
CA MET A 1 5.04 -32.42 -24.83
C MET A 1 6.50 -32.19 -24.45
N TYR A 2 6.99 -30.94 -24.43
CA TYR A 2 8.30 -30.70 -23.80
C TYR A 2 8.14 -30.79 -22.29
N ALA A 3 9.13 -31.35 -21.61
CA ALA A 3 9.12 -31.41 -20.15
C ALA A 3 10.55 -31.28 -19.62
N PHE A 4 10.65 -30.67 -18.45
CA PHE A 4 11.81 -30.81 -17.58
C PHE A 4 11.55 -31.97 -16.63
N ALA A 5 12.49 -32.89 -16.54
CA ALA A 5 12.44 -34.02 -15.63
C ALA A 5 13.75 -34.13 -14.85
N LEU A 6 13.64 -34.61 -13.63
CA LEU A 6 14.78 -35.11 -12.87
C LEU A 6 14.60 -36.61 -12.75
N THR A 7 15.52 -37.39 -13.31
CA THR A 7 15.50 -38.85 -13.18
C THR A 7 15.79 -39.28 -11.75
N LYS A 8 15.56 -40.55 -11.43
CA LYS A 8 15.81 -41.12 -10.09
C LYS A 8 17.28 -41.02 -9.64
N ASP A 9 18.22 -41.03 -10.59
CA ASP A 9 19.66 -40.79 -10.40
C ASP A 9 20.04 -39.29 -10.37
N LYS A 10 19.04 -38.39 -10.34
CA LYS A 10 19.21 -36.93 -10.28
C LYS A 10 19.85 -36.31 -11.53
N THR A 11 19.64 -36.93 -12.69
CA THR A 11 20.07 -36.38 -13.97
C THR A 11 18.96 -35.49 -14.54
N PRO A 12 19.21 -34.18 -14.79
CA PRO A 12 18.21 -33.30 -15.38
C PRO A 12 18.06 -33.60 -16.89
N ILE A 13 16.82 -33.65 -17.35
CA ILE A 13 16.47 -33.86 -18.76
C ILE A 13 15.48 -32.78 -19.18
N ILE A 14 15.74 -32.14 -20.31
CA ILE A 14 14.74 -31.39 -21.05
C ILE A 14 14.60 -32.03 -22.42
N ASP A 15 13.43 -32.59 -22.69
CA ASP A 15 13.16 -33.32 -23.92
C ASP A 15 11.67 -33.24 -24.29
N ARG A 16 11.36 -33.59 -25.54
CA ARG A 16 10.01 -33.78 -26.02
C ARG A 16 9.59 -35.23 -25.78
N PHE A 17 8.60 -35.44 -24.93
CA PHE A 17 8.03 -36.75 -24.67
C PHE A 17 6.73 -36.95 -25.45
N ALA A 18 6.54 -38.15 -25.97
CA ALA A 18 5.26 -38.66 -26.44
C ALA A 18 4.70 -39.66 -25.43
N PHE A 19 3.40 -39.59 -25.17
CA PHE A 19 2.71 -40.62 -24.39
C PHE A 19 2.40 -41.81 -25.31
N SER A 20 2.66 -43.02 -24.83
CA SER A 20 2.27 -44.26 -25.48
C SER A 20 1.62 -45.15 -24.46
N GLY A 21 0.38 -45.55 -24.68
CA GLY A 21 -0.30 -46.46 -23.78
C GLY A 21 -1.46 -47.19 -24.45
N SER A 22 -1.89 -48.28 -23.82
CA SER A 22 -2.99 -49.09 -24.29
C SER A 22 -3.61 -49.92 -23.19
N VAL A 23 -4.86 -50.31 -23.41
CA VAL A 23 -5.61 -51.27 -22.62
C VAL A 23 -5.90 -52.47 -23.50
N GLN A 24 -5.72 -53.68 -22.96
CA GLN A 24 -6.05 -54.94 -23.61
C GLN A 24 -7.00 -55.75 -22.73
N ALA A 25 -8.10 -56.19 -23.33
CA ALA A 25 -9.07 -57.11 -22.73
C ALA A 25 -8.58 -58.57 -22.82
N ALA A 26 -9.19 -59.47 -22.05
CA ALA A 26 -8.84 -60.88 -22.00
C ALA A 26 -9.01 -61.62 -23.35
N ASP A 27 -9.89 -61.12 -24.23
CA ASP A 27 -10.11 -61.64 -25.58
C ASP A 27 -9.02 -61.20 -26.59
N GLY A 28 -8.05 -60.40 -26.14
CA GLY A 28 -6.98 -59.84 -26.96
C GLY A 28 -7.30 -58.49 -27.59
N THR A 29 -8.56 -58.02 -27.54
CA THR A 29 -8.98 -56.72 -28.07
C THR A 29 -8.24 -55.59 -27.37
N LYS A 30 -7.73 -54.64 -28.15
CA LYS A 30 -6.85 -53.57 -27.67
C LYS A 30 -7.35 -52.20 -28.09
N PHE A 31 -7.23 -51.23 -27.19
CA PHE A 31 -7.52 -49.82 -27.46
C PHE A 31 -6.39 -48.93 -26.93
N ALA A 32 -6.06 -47.87 -27.67
CA ALA A 32 -4.97 -46.96 -27.30
C ALA A 32 -5.41 -45.96 -26.23
N LEU A 33 -4.56 -45.72 -25.23
CA LEU A 33 -4.77 -44.67 -24.24
C LEU A 33 -4.31 -43.32 -24.82
N SER A 34 -5.11 -42.29 -24.60
CA SER A 34 -4.80 -40.92 -25.01
C SER A 34 -4.11 -40.10 -23.91
N GLY A 35 -4.21 -40.51 -22.65
CA GLY A 35 -3.55 -39.85 -21.53
C GLY A 35 -3.99 -40.38 -20.17
N LEU A 36 -3.44 -39.80 -19.10
CA LEU A 36 -3.68 -40.14 -17.71
C LEU A 36 -4.12 -38.90 -16.93
N ASN A 37 -5.18 -39.01 -16.12
CA ASN A 37 -5.63 -37.94 -15.22
C ASN A 37 -5.79 -36.57 -15.91
N ASN A 38 -6.20 -36.56 -17.18
CA ASN A 38 -6.32 -35.34 -17.97
C ASN A 38 -7.66 -34.65 -17.72
N SER A 39 -7.62 -33.34 -17.45
CA SER A 39 -8.80 -32.48 -17.59
C SER A 39 -9.24 -32.38 -19.06
N SER A 40 -10.46 -31.93 -19.33
CA SER A 40 -10.86 -31.61 -20.71
C SER A 40 -10.09 -30.40 -21.22
N TYR A 41 -9.66 -30.44 -22.47
CA TYR A 41 -9.04 -29.32 -23.17
C TYR A 41 -9.44 -29.31 -24.64
N THR A 42 -9.17 -28.19 -25.30
CA THR A 42 -9.32 -28.07 -26.75
C THR A 42 -8.00 -28.45 -27.41
N THR A 43 -8.04 -29.42 -28.32
CA THR A 43 -6.86 -29.88 -29.06
C THR A 43 -6.34 -28.78 -29.98
N TYR A 44 -5.05 -28.83 -30.29
CA TYR A 44 -4.41 -27.96 -31.26
C TYR A 44 -3.66 -28.81 -32.28
N PRO A 45 -3.71 -28.46 -33.58
CA PRO A 45 -4.37 -27.28 -34.18
C PRO A 45 -5.88 -27.45 -34.43
N ASP A 46 -6.40 -28.66 -34.24
CA ASP A 46 -7.72 -29.08 -34.74
C ASP A 46 -8.91 -28.42 -34.03
N LYS A 47 -8.69 -27.82 -32.86
CA LYS A 47 -9.70 -27.14 -32.04
C LYS A 47 -10.89 -28.01 -31.65
N THR A 48 -10.68 -29.31 -31.49
CA THR A 48 -11.71 -30.28 -31.06
C THR A 48 -11.63 -30.57 -29.57
N ALA A 49 -12.69 -31.12 -28.97
CA ALA A 49 -12.65 -31.53 -27.57
C ALA A 49 -11.79 -32.78 -27.38
N SER A 50 -10.88 -32.76 -26.39
CA SER A 50 -9.86 -33.80 -26.16
C SER A 50 -10.39 -35.21 -25.88
N HIS A 51 -11.64 -35.36 -25.44
CA HIS A 51 -12.23 -36.64 -25.05
C HIS A 51 -13.12 -37.27 -26.12
N VAL A 52 -13.22 -36.66 -27.31
CA VAL A 52 -14.02 -37.22 -28.40
C VAL A 52 -13.36 -38.49 -28.93
N ASN A 53 -14.04 -39.63 -28.75
CA ASN A 53 -13.60 -40.96 -29.18
C ASN A 53 -12.20 -41.36 -28.64
N ALA A 54 -11.85 -40.85 -27.47
CA ALA A 54 -10.57 -41.09 -26.84
C ALA A 54 -10.76 -41.88 -25.53
N LEU A 55 -9.78 -42.70 -25.19
CA LEU A 55 -9.77 -43.48 -23.94
C LEU A 55 -8.74 -42.89 -22.99
N TYR A 56 -9.18 -42.41 -21.83
CA TYR A 56 -8.31 -41.90 -20.77
C TYR A 56 -8.36 -42.82 -19.55
N MET A 57 -7.26 -42.91 -18.83
CA MET A 57 -7.20 -43.59 -17.55
C MET A 57 -7.09 -42.57 -16.41
N TYR A 58 -7.88 -42.78 -15.37
CA TYR A 58 -7.87 -41.97 -14.15
C TYR A 58 -7.46 -42.87 -12.99
N THR A 59 -6.40 -42.49 -12.29
CA THR A 59 -5.87 -43.19 -11.11
C THR A 59 -6.34 -42.50 -9.83
N ASN A 60 -6.00 -43.05 -8.67
CA ASN A 60 -6.23 -42.40 -7.38
C ASN A 60 -5.53 -41.02 -7.21
N ALA A 61 -4.61 -40.64 -8.10
CA ALA A 61 -4.06 -39.29 -8.17
C ALA A 61 -5.08 -38.23 -8.67
N TRP A 62 -6.18 -38.63 -9.32
CA TRP A 62 -7.28 -37.73 -9.66
C TRP A 62 -8.23 -37.60 -8.47
N THR A 63 -8.18 -36.46 -7.78
CA THR A 63 -8.93 -36.22 -6.54
C THR A 63 -10.21 -35.42 -6.73
N ALA A 64 -10.44 -34.85 -7.92
CA ALA A 64 -11.68 -34.14 -8.20
C ALA A 64 -12.86 -35.12 -8.25
N ALA A 65 -13.96 -34.77 -7.56
CA ALA A 65 -15.14 -35.61 -7.45
C ALA A 65 -15.71 -36.04 -8.81
N ASN A 66 -15.59 -35.17 -9.82
CA ASN A 66 -16.00 -35.45 -11.18
C ASN A 66 -14.79 -35.49 -12.10
N ARG A 67 -14.75 -36.51 -12.96
CA ARG A 67 -13.93 -36.49 -14.18
C ARG A 67 -14.57 -35.49 -15.17
N PRO A 68 -13.83 -34.90 -16.12
CA PRO A 68 -14.24 -33.70 -16.85
C PRO A 68 -15.65 -33.78 -17.47
N ALA A 69 -16.64 -33.04 -16.95
CA ALA A 69 -18.00 -33.04 -17.48
C ALA A 69 -18.17 -32.08 -18.69
N ASN A 70 -17.28 -31.10 -18.80
CA ASN A 70 -17.21 -30.07 -19.82
C ASN A 70 -16.50 -30.52 -21.11
N SER A 71 -16.27 -31.81 -21.31
CA SER A 71 -15.64 -32.34 -22.52
C SER A 71 -16.59 -32.43 -23.73
N GLY A 72 -17.89 -32.13 -23.56
CA GLY A 72 -18.89 -32.28 -24.62
C GLY A 72 -19.13 -33.74 -25.03
N THR A 73 -18.74 -34.71 -24.21
CA THR A 73 -18.86 -36.15 -24.47
C THR A 73 -19.64 -36.84 -23.36
N THR A 74 -20.50 -37.79 -23.72
CA THR A 74 -21.17 -38.66 -22.76
C THR A 74 -20.20 -39.74 -22.26
N PRO A 75 -19.98 -39.90 -20.94
CA PRO A 75 -19.01 -40.85 -20.42
C PRO A 75 -19.47 -42.30 -20.61
N MET A 76 -18.53 -43.17 -20.91
CA MET A 76 -18.62 -44.62 -20.70
C MET A 76 -17.41 -45.00 -19.86
N GLU A 77 -17.63 -45.56 -18.67
CA GLU A 77 -16.55 -45.78 -17.70
C GLU A 77 -16.46 -47.22 -17.22
N ALA A 78 -15.25 -47.67 -16.92
CA ALA A 78 -14.98 -48.95 -16.28
C ALA A 78 -13.99 -48.77 -15.13
N LEU A 79 -14.40 -49.15 -13.91
CA LEU A 79 -13.51 -49.27 -12.77
C LEU A 79 -12.81 -50.62 -12.85
N VAL A 80 -11.48 -50.59 -12.79
CA VAL A 80 -10.61 -51.76 -12.76
C VAL A 80 -9.89 -51.78 -11.43
N VAL A 81 -9.98 -52.90 -10.71
CA VAL A 81 -9.29 -53.14 -9.42
C VAL A 81 -8.56 -54.46 -9.52
N ASP A 82 -7.27 -54.48 -9.14
CA ASP A 82 -6.41 -55.67 -9.27
C ASP A 82 -6.39 -56.26 -10.69
N GLY A 83 -6.50 -55.39 -11.70
CA GLY A 83 -6.53 -55.79 -13.11
C GLY A 83 -7.85 -56.45 -13.54
N VAL A 84 -8.92 -56.36 -12.76
CA VAL A 84 -10.24 -56.91 -13.10
C VAL A 84 -11.28 -55.79 -13.14
N VAL A 85 -12.17 -55.77 -14.12
CA VAL A 85 -13.28 -54.82 -14.17
C VAL A 85 -14.27 -55.13 -13.05
N THR A 86 -14.54 -54.17 -12.17
CA THR A 86 -15.45 -54.33 -11.03
C THR A 86 -16.75 -53.54 -11.18
N GLU A 87 -16.76 -52.47 -11.98
CA GLU A 87 -17.94 -51.61 -12.16
C GLU A 87 -17.93 -50.97 -13.54
N ILE A 88 -19.13 -50.76 -14.11
CA ILE A 88 -19.34 -50.03 -15.38
C ILE A 88 -20.29 -48.86 -15.15
N GLY A 89 -19.90 -47.67 -15.63
CA GLY A 89 -20.74 -46.48 -15.70
C GLY A 89 -21.19 -46.22 -17.14
N ASP A 90 -22.43 -46.57 -17.48
CA ASP A 90 -22.99 -46.33 -18.82
C ASP A 90 -23.70 -44.98 -18.89
N GLY A 91 -23.06 -43.99 -19.53
CA GLY A 91 -23.62 -42.65 -19.67
C GLY A 91 -23.51 -41.79 -18.42
N VAL A 92 -23.01 -42.37 -17.33
CA VAL A 92 -22.84 -41.75 -16.01
C VAL A 92 -21.41 -41.99 -15.53
N GLN A 93 -20.94 -41.10 -14.66
CA GLN A 93 -19.63 -41.27 -14.03
C GLN A 93 -19.74 -42.21 -12.83
N ILE A 94 -18.80 -43.15 -12.71
CA ILE A 94 -18.63 -44.02 -11.55
C ILE A 94 -18.33 -43.17 -10.31
N GLN A 95 -19.12 -43.34 -9.25
CA GLN A 95 -18.94 -42.57 -8.01
C GLN A 95 -18.00 -43.27 -7.02
N THR A 96 -17.72 -44.57 -7.24
CA THR A 96 -16.77 -45.33 -6.43
C THR A 96 -15.39 -44.66 -6.46
N PRO A 97 -14.80 -44.33 -5.30
CA PRO A 97 -13.45 -43.80 -5.23
C PRO A 97 -12.45 -44.75 -5.85
N ILE A 98 -11.47 -44.21 -6.58
CA ILE A 98 -10.44 -45.01 -7.25
C ILE A 98 -9.47 -45.56 -6.18
N PRO A 99 -9.38 -46.89 -5.97
CA PRO A 99 -8.48 -47.44 -4.95
C PRO A 99 -7.02 -47.39 -5.41
N ALA A 100 -6.08 -47.56 -4.49
CA ALA A 100 -4.64 -47.46 -4.79
C ALA A 100 -4.14 -48.52 -5.80
N ASN A 101 -4.79 -49.67 -5.84
CA ASN A 101 -4.54 -50.79 -6.76
C ASN A 101 -5.51 -50.79 -7.97
N GLY A 102 -6.15 -49.67 -8.27
CA GLY A 102 -7.13 -49.57 -9.35
C GLY A 102 -7.09 -48.26 -10.13
N TYR A 103 -7.91 -48.21 -11.17
CA TYR A 103 -8.08 -47.05 -12.05
C TYR A 103 -9.45 -47.09 -12.74
N ILE A 104 -9.92 -45.94 -13.20
CA ILE A 104 -11.09 -45.83 -14.06
C ILE A 104 -10.66 -45.56 -15.49
N LEU A 105 -11.12 -46.38 -16.43
CA LEU A 105 -11.07 -46.07 -17.85
C LEU A 105 -12.30 -45.25 -18.22
N ARG A 106 -12.11 -44.19 -19.00
CA ARG A 106 -13.19 -43.35 -19.51
C ARG A 106 -13.09 -43.20 -21.02
N GLY A 107 -14.11 -43.67 -21.71
CA GLY A 107 -14.33 -43.51 -23.14
C GLY A 107 -15.53 -42.60 -23.44
N HIS A 108 -15.80 -42.41 -24.74
CA HIS A 108 -16.95 -41.67 -25.24
C HIS A 108 -18.07 -42.65 -25.62
N LYS A 109 -19.19 -42.62 -24.90
CA LYS A 109 -20.38 -43.43 -25.18
C LYS A 109 -20.85 -43.22 -26.62
N GLY A 110 -21.17 -44.33 -27.30
CA GLY A 110 -21.63 -44.32 -28.70
C GLY A 110 -20.52 -44.09 -29.74
N LYS A 111 -19.24 -44.09 -29.32
CA LYS A 111 -18.06 -44.09 -30.19
C LYS A 111 -17.17 -45.29 -29.85
N ASP A 112 -16.15 -45.54 -30.67
CA ASP A 112 -15.27 -46.72 -30.56
C ASP A 112 -14.66 -46.90 -29.16
N SER A 113 -14.18 -45.81 -28.54
CA SER A 113 -13.64 -45.84 -27.16
C SER A 113 -14.66 -46.29 -26.10
N GLY A 114 -15.93 -45.87 -26.21
CA GLY A 114 -16.99 -46.33 -25.33
C GLY A 114 -17.47 -47.73 -25.68
N ASN A 115 -17.55 -48.06 -26.97
CA ASN A 115 -17.92 -49.40 -27.44
C ASN A 115 -16.88 -50.45 -27.03
N PHE A 116 -15.60 -50.09 -26.99
CA PHE A 116 -14.53 -50.94 -26.44
C PHE A 116 -14.78 -51.28 -24.97
N ILE A 117 -15.13 -50.28 -24.15
CA ILE A 117 -15.48 -50.53 -22.74
C ILE A 117 -16.72 -51.41 -22.65
N LEU A 118 -17.79 -51.07 -23.37
CA LEU A 118 -19.06 -51.77 -23.30
C LEU A 118 -18.97 -53.23 -23.76
N ASN A 119 -18.26 -53.49 -24.85
CA ASN A 119 -18.26 -54.80 -25.52
C ASN A 119 -17.09 -55.69 -25.09
N SER A 120 -15.94 -55.10 -24.75
CA SER A 120 -14.71 -55.87 -24.47
C SER A 120 -14.31 -55.84 -22.99
N LEU A 121 -14.93 -54.99 -22.16
CA LEU A 121 -14.61 -54.88 -20.74
C LEU A 121 -15.83 -55.08 -19.81
N PRO A 122 -16.70 -56.10 -19.99
CA PRO A 122 -17.76 -56.36 -19.02
C PRO A 122 -17.20 -56.68 -17.62
N VAL A 123 -18.01 -56.47 -16.58
CA VAL A 123 -17.63 -56.78 -15.18
C VAL A 123 -17.13 -58.23 -15.06
N GLY A 124 -16.00 -58.41 -14.36
CA GLY A 124 -15.28 -59.67 -14.21
C GLY A 124 -14.18 -59.90 -15.25
N THR A 125 -14.06 -59.06 -16.27
CA THR A 125 -13.02 -59.20 -17.30
C THR A 125 -11.65 -58.82 -16.77
N GLN A 126 -10.65 -59.65 -17.08
CA GLN A 126 -9.25 -59.32 -16.81
C GLN A 126 -8.73 -58.31 -17.83
N VAL A 127 -8.02 -57.31 -17.36
CA VAL A 127 -7.54 -56.17 -18.13
C VAL A 127 -6.05 -56.01 -17.90
N THR A 128 -5.30 -55.93 -18.99
CA THR A 128 -3.89 -55.53 -18.93
C THR A 128 -3.78 -54.10 -19.46
N SER A 129 -3.14 -53.22 -18.70
CA SER A 129 -2.82 -51.87 -19.15
C SER A 129 -1.32 -51.64 -19.10
N ALA A 130 -0.83 -50.89 -20.09
CA ALA A 130 0.57 -50.49 -20.17
C ALA A 130 0.64 -49.08 -20.72
N TYR A 131 1.46 -48.23 -20.11
CA TYR A 131 1.71 -46.87 -20.57
C TYR A 131 3.12 -46.44 -20.21
N ASN A 132 3.70 -45.59 -21.05
CA ASN A 132 5.04 -45.04 -20.87
C ASN A 132 5.14 -43.66 -21.53
N LEU A 133 6.18 -42.92 -21.17
CA LEU A 133 6.66 -41.77 -21.94
C LEU A 133 7.83 -42.20 -22.83
N VAL A 134 7.83 -41.74 -24.08
CA VAL A 134 8.91 -42.01 -25.04
C VAL A 134 9.58 -40.69 -25.38
N SER A 135 10.89 -40.61 -25.10
CA SER A 135 11.74 -39.51 -25.54
C SER A 135 11.77 -39.47 -27.07
N GLN A 136 11.39 -38.34 -27.65
CA GLN A 136 11.36 -38.16 -29.10
C GLN A 136 12.75 -37.89 -29.67
N THR A 137 13.72 -37.51 -28.83
CA THR A 137 15.13 -37.33 -29.24
C THR A 137 15.90 -38.65 -29.19
N SER A 138 15.74 -39.46 -28.15
CA SER A 138 16.54 -40.69 -27.95
C SER A 138 15.81 -41.99 -28.27
N GLY A 139 14.48 -41.98 -28.37
CA GLY A 139 13.66 -43.18 -28.45
C GLY A 139 13.52 -43.95 -27.14
N LYS A 140 14.21 -43.51 -26.06
CA LYS A 140 14.15 -44.18 -24.76
C LYS A 140 12.75 -44.09 -24.16
N THR A 141 12.28 -45.22 -23.66
CA THR A 141 11.03 -45.36 -22.91
C THR A 141 11.28 -45.13 -21.42
N TYR A 142 10.38 -44.40 -20.79
CA TYR A 142 10.39 -44.08 -19.36
C TYR A 142 9.04 -44.44 -18.74
N GLY A 143 9.08 -45.18 -17.64
CA GLY A 143 7.96 -45.39 -16.74
C GLY A 143 7.93 -44.34 -15.62
N GLU A 144 6.90 -44.37 -14.80
CA GLU A 144 6.75 -43.46 -13.65
C GLU A 144 7.94 -43.55 -12.68
N SER A 145 8.40 -44.77 -12.39
CA SER A 145 9.49 -45.04 -11.44
C SER A 145 10.87 -44.53 -11.87
N ASP A 146 11.02 -44.11 -13.13
CA ASP A 146 12.28 -43.58 -13.67
C ASP A 146 12.51 -42.11 -13.29
N PHE A 147 11.45 -41.40 -12.89
CA PHE A 147 11.50 -39.98 -12.55
C PHE A 147 11.40 -39.76 -11.04
N GLN A 148 12.22 -38.84 -10.54
CA GLN A 148 11.99 -38.22 -9.24
C GLN A 148 10.94 -37.11 -9.34
N MET A 149 10.95 -36.38 -10.45
CA MET A 149 9.91 -35.41 -10.80
C MET A 149 9.88 -35.18 -12.31
N ILE A 150 8.73 -34.73 -12.82
CA ILE A 150 8.58 -34.24 -14.18
C ILE A 150 7.56 -33.10 -14.20
N VAL A 151 7.85 -32.05 -14.95
CA VAL A 151 6.96 -30.91 -15.17
C VAL A 151 6.96 -30.55 -16.64
N SER A 152 5.75 -30.38 -17.19
CA SER A 152 5.59 -30.05 -18.59
C SER A 152 5.86 -28.57 -18.86
N GLY A 153 6.37 -28.30 -20.05
CA GLY A 153 6.59 -26.96 -20.57
C GLY A 153 6.04 -26.82 -22.00
N HIS A 154 6.16 -25.61 -22.52
CA HIS A 154 5.61 -25.27 -23.82
C HIS A 154 6.64 -25.45 -24.94
N THR A 155 7.65 -24.58 -25.00
CA THR A 155 8.68 -24.53 -26.04
C THR A 155 10.08 -24.46 -25.44
N LEU A 156 11.07 -24.99 -26.16
CA LEU A 156 12.47 -24.74 -25.83
C LEU A 156 12.79 -23.24 -25.93
N LEU A 157 13.59 -22.78 -24.97
CA LEU A 157 14.18 -21.44 -24.94
C LEU A 157 15.67 -21.50 -25.22
N MET A 158 16.38 -22.45 -24.60
CA MET A 158 17.81 -22.64 -24.78
C MET A 158 18.11 -24.09 -25.15
N ASP A 159 19.06 -24.30 -26.05
CA ASP A 159 19.62 -25.61 -26.38
C ASP A 159 21.11 -25.48 -26.72
N GLY A 160 21.94 -26.35 -26.16
CA GLY A 160 23.39 -26.30 -26.37
C GLY A 160 24.06 -24.98 -25.95
N GLY A 161 23.54 -24.32 -24.90
CA GLY A 161 24.06 -23.04 -24.39
C GLY A 161 23.70 -21.82 -25.24
N LYS A 162 22.79 -21.97 -26.21
CA LYS A 162 22.38 -20.92 -27.14
C LYS A 162 20.86 -20.81 -27.18
N ALA A 163 20.37 -19.63 -27.56
CA ALA A 163 18.95 -19.43 -27.84
C ALA A 163 18.49 -20.41 -28.93
N SER A 164 17.44 -21.17 -28.66
CA SER A 164 16.83 -22.12 -29.60
C SER A 164 15.78 -21.43 -30.47
N SER A 165 15.57 -21.93 -31.69
CA SER A 165 14.30 -21.67 -32.38
C SER A 165 13.14 -22.17 -31.54
N PHE A 166 12.01 -21.47 -31.54
CA PHE A 166 10.83 -21.92 -30.81
C PHE A 166 10.29 -23.22 -31.44
N SER A 167 10.28 -24.27 -30.64
CA SER A 167 9.89 -25.63 -31.02
C SER A 167 8.39 -25.84 -31.25
N ARG A 168 7.56 -24.81 -31.00
CA ARG A 168 6.09 -24.77 -31.18
C ARG A 168 5.65 -23.34 -31.49
N ASP A 169 4.44 -23.17 -32.02
CA ASP A 169 3.78 -21.86 -32.13
C ASP A 169 3.66 -21.22 -30.74
N VAL A 170 4.19 -20.01 -30.58
CA VAL A 170 4.24 -19.29 -29.30
C VAL A 170 3.10 -18.29 -29.13
N SER A 171 2.18 -18.17 -30.09
CA SER A 171 1.01 -17.29 -29.99
C SER A 171 0.17 -17.58 -28.75
N GLY A 172 -0.06 -18.87 -28.45
CA GLY A 172 -0.83 -19.35 -27.31
C GLY A 172 -0.20 -19.08 -25.93
N VAL A 173 1.06 -18.66 -25.89
CA VAL A 173 1.76 -18.21 -24.66
C VAL A 173 2.19 -16.74 -24.76
N SER A 174 1.57 -15.99 -25.67
CA SER A 174 1.85 -14.58 -25.94
C SER A 174 3.34 -14.31 -26.16
N GLY A 175 4.01 -15.14 -26.97
CA GLY A 175 5.47 -15.15 -27.05
C GLY A 175 6.13 -13.83 -27.50
N SER A 176 5.38 -13.01 -28.26
CA SER A 176 5.84 -11.71 -28.78
C SER A 176 5.41 -10.51 -27.95
N ALA A 177 4.73 -10.71 -26.81
CA ALA A 177 4.29 -9.65 -25.92
C ALA A 177 5.10 -9.64 -24.63
N ASP A 178 5.22 -8.48 -24.00
CA ASP A 178 5.80 -8.36 -22.67
C ASP A 178 4.85 -9.00 -21.66
N ARG A 179 5.36 -10.01 -20.96
CA ARG A 179 4.62 -10.77 -19.96
C ARG A 179 5.54 -11.22 -18.84
N ALA A 180 4.96 -11.47 -17.67
CA ALA A 180 5.62 -12.27 -16.67
C ALA A 180 5.94 -13.66 -17.24
N ARG A 181 7.15 -14.17 -16.98
CA ARG A 181 7.64 -15.44 -17.54
C ARG A 181 8.13 -16.38 -16.47
N THR A 182 7.99 -17.68 -16.73
CA THR A 182 8.59 -18.74 -15.93
C THR A 182 9.38 -19.70 -16.83
N ALA A 183 10.58 -20.08 -16.43
CA ALA A 183 11.35 -21.14 -17.08
C ALA A 183 12.03 -22.03 -16.04
N VAL A 184 12.28 -23.27 -16.46
CA VAL A 184 13.20 -24.19 -15.78
C VAL A 184 14.31 -24.59 -16.74
N ALA A 185 15.52 -24.66 -16.21
CA ALA A 185 16.72 -24.88 -17.00
C ALA A 185 17.80 -25.63 -16.21
N TYR A 186 18.86 -26.06 -16.89
CA TYR A 186 20.03 -26.64 -16.23
C TYR A 186 21.36 -26.24 -16.89
N SER A 187 22.46 -26.34 -16.15
CA SER A 187 23.85 -26.04 -16.58
C SER A 187 24.44 -27.14 -17.44
N GLN A 188 25.52 -26.86 -18.18
CA GLN A 188 26.13 -27.83 -19.11
C GLN A 188 26.61 -29.11 -18.41
N ASP A 189 27.07 -29.01 -17.17
CA ASP A 189 27.51 -30.15 -16.35
C ASP A 189 26.35 -30.89 -15.67
N GLY A 190 25.12 -30.42 -15.82
CA GLY A 190 23.92 -31.00 -15.21
C GLY A 190 23.83 -30.83 -13.68
N LYS A 191 24.73 -30.07 -13.05
CA LYS A 191 24.78 -29.93 -11.58
C LYS A 191 23.94 -28.78 -11.03
N THR A 192 23.58 -27.82 -11.87
CA THR A 192 22.79 -26.65 -11.47
C THR A 192 21.46 -26.66 -12.21
N ALA A 193 20.36 -26.60 -11.47
CA ALA A 193 19.04 -26.29 -12.01
C ALA A 193 18.74 -24.81 -11.77
N TYR A 194 18.17 -24.14 -12.77
CA TYR A 194 17.74 -22.76 -12.71
C TYR A 194 16.22 -22.73 -12.73
N LEU A 195 15.63 -22.13 -11.69
CA LEU A 195 14.22 -21.73 -11.67
C LEU A 195 14.20 -20.23 -11.89
N VAL A 196 13.64 -19.79 -13.01
CA VAL A 196 13.74 -18.38 -13.43
C VAL A 196 12.33 -17.83 -13.60
N THR A 197 12.05 -16.75 -12.90
CA THR A 197 10.83 -15.96 -13.09
C THR A 197 11.17 -14.52 -13.44
N VAL A 198 10.31 -13.90 -14.25
CA VAL A 198 10.35 -12.47 -14.56
C VAL A 198 8.98 -11.89 -14.23
N GLU A 199 8.94 -10.80 -13.48
CA GLU A 199 7.71 -10.17 -13.02
C GLU A 199 7.11 -9.19 -14.04
N GLU A 200 5.80 -8.99 -13.93
CA GLU A 200 5.01 -7.98 -14.67
C GLU A 200 4.11 -7.29 -13.63
N TYR A 201 4.60 -6.22 -13.00
CA TYR A 201 3.88 -5.49 -11.95
C TYR A 201 4.38 -4.05 -11.79
N GLY A 202 3.45 -3.10 -11.60
CA GLY A 202 3.76 -1.70 -11.37
C GLY A 202 4.37 -1.06 -12.61
N SER A 203 5.66 -0.72 -12.54
CA SER A 203 6.45 -0.14 -13.63
C SER A 203 7.29 -1.17 -14.41
N HIS A 204 7.11 -2.47 -14.12
CA HIS A 204 7.79 -3.55 -14.84
C HIS A 204 6.79 -4.24 -15.78
N ASP A 205 7.05 -4.20 -17.08
CA ASP A 205 6.14 -4.72 -18.11
C ASP A 205 6.30 -6.22 -18.40
N GLY A 206 7.28 -6.89 -17.76
CA GLY A 206 7.67 -8.24 -18.12
C GLY A 206 8.59 -8.28 -19.34
N VAL A 207 8.64 -9.42 -20.04
CA VAL A 207 9.51 -9.61 -21.21
C VAL A 207 8.87 -10.48 -22.30
N THR A 208 9.28 -10.28 -23.56
CA THR A 208 9.04 -11.23 -24.65
C THR A 208 9.84 -12.52 -24.45
N LEU A 209 9.48 -13.62 -25.14
CA LEU A 209 10.29 -14.85 -25.08
C LEU A 209 11.71 -14.66 -25.65
N THR A 210 11.88 -13.79 -26.65
CA THR A 210 13.18 -13.48 -27.23
C THR A 210 14.09 -12.74 -26.23
N GLU A 211 13.53 -11.81 -25.45
CA GLU A 211 14.28 -11.16 -24.37
C GLU A 211 14.55 -12.12 -23.22
N PHE A 212 13.60 -13.01 -22.91
CA PHE A 212 13.81 -14.04 -21.91
C PHE A 212 14.96 -14.99 -22.29
N GLN A 213 15.10 -15.34 -23.58
CA GLN A 213 16.28 -16.07 -24.08
C GLN A 213 17.59 -15.31 -23.85
N LYS A 214 17.61 -13.97 -23.99
CA LYS A 214 18.81 -13.16 -23.71
C LYS A 214 19.17 -13.23 -22.23
N ILE A 215 18.17 -13.15 -21.33
CA ILE A 215 18.37 -13.31 -19.88
C ILE A 215 18.98 -14.69 -19.59
N LEU A 216 18.38 -15.76 -20.13
CA LEU A 216 18.88 -17.13 -19.92
C LEU A 216 20.29 -17.34 -20.50
N THR A 217 20.59 -16.69 -21.64
CA THR A 217 21.94 -16.69 -22.23
C THR A 217 22.94 -16.01 -21.29
N ALA A 218 22.59 -14.85 -20.72
CA ALA A 218 23.44 -14.14 -19.77
C ALA A 218 23.66 -14.92 -18.46
N LEU A 219 22.68 -15.74 -18.05
CA LEU A 219 22.81 -16.66 -16.91
C LEU A 219 23.67 -17.90 -17.20
N GLY A 220 24.13 -18.11 -18.44
CA GLY A 220 24.97 -19.25 -18.80
C GLY A 220 24.22 -20.59 -18.84
N VAL A 221 22.90 -20.54 -19.07
CA VAL A 221 22.04 -21.73 -19.10
C VAL A 221 22.34 -22.60 -20.32
N TRP A 222 22.46 -23.92 -20.13
CA TRP A 222 22.73 -24.86 -21.21
C TRP A 222 21.47 -25.27 -21.98
N LYS A 223 20.43 -25.69 -21.26
CA LYS A 223 19.15 -26.08 -21.86
C LYS A 223 18.00 -25.58 -21.00
N ALA A 224 16.95 -25.03 -21.64
CA ALA A 224 15.82 -24.41 -20.95
C ALA A 224 14.50 -24.64 -21.68
N VAL A 225 13.42 -24.74 -20.91
CA VAL A 225 12.06 -24.82 -21.42
C VAL A 225 11.18 -23.74 -20.78
N ASN A 226 10.32 -23.12 -21.59
CA ASN A 226 9.31 -22.18 -21.12
C ASN A 226 8.21 -22.91 -20.35
N LEU A 227 7.87 -22.43 -19.17
CA LEU A 227 6.73 -22.88 -18.36
C LEU A 227 5.56 -21.89 -18.48
N ASP A 228 4.50 -22.12 -17.70
CA ASP A 228 3.35 -21.21 -17.67
C ASP A 228 3.75 -19.80 -17.17
N GLY A 229 3.15 -18.78 -17.75
CA GLY A 229 3.53 -17.36 -17.58
C GLY A 229 2.36 -16.47 -17.14
N GLY A 230 2.50 -15.16 -17.37
CA GLY A 230 1.49 -14.17 -17.01
C GLY A 230 1.13 -14.24 -15.53
N GLY A 231 -0.16 -14.13 -15.20
CA GLY A 231 -0.65 -14.19 -13.81
C GLY A 231 -0.41 -15.50 -13.06
N SER A 232 0.09 -16.55 -13.71
CA SER A 232 0.55 -17.79 -13.05
C SER A 232 1.99 -17.67 -12.53
N THR A 233 2.80 -16.74 -13.07
CA THR A 233 4.21 -16.57 -12.69
C THR A 233 4.32 -16.18 -11.23
N THR A 234 4.86 -17.09 -10.42
CA THR A 234 5.00 -16.92 -8.98
C THR A 234 6.30 -17.59 -8.55
N MET A 235 7.12 -16.90 -7.76
CA MET A 235 8.26 -17.49 -7.07
C MET A 235 8.16 -17.22 -5.58
N ILE A 236 8.19 -18.31 -4.81
CA ILE A 236 8.22 -18.29 -3.36
C ILE A 236 9.62 -18.72 -2.92
N THR A 237 10.24 -17.95 -2.04
CA THR A 237 11.55 -18.27 -1.47
C THR A 237 11.47 -18.25 0.05
N ARG A 238 12.41 -18.93 0.69
CA ARG A 238 12.71 -18.75 2.11
C ARG A 238 13.99 -17.92 2.20
N PRO A 239 13.91 -16.62 2.51
CA PRO A 239 15.10 -15.79 2.63
C PRO A 239 16.07 -16.33 3.68
N LEU A 240 17.33 -15.91 3.60
CA LEU A 240 18.38 -16.42 4.48
C LEU A 240 18.06 -16.15 5.96
N GLY A 241 18.10 -17.22 6.76
CA GLY A 241 17.80 -17.17 8.19
C GLY A 241 16.30 -17.09 8.53
N GLU A 242 15.40 -17.08 7.54
CA GLU A 242 13.97 -17.18 7.77
C GLU A 242 13.53 -18.64 7.89
N THR A 243 12.50 -18.87 8.71
CA THR A 243 11.76 -20.15 8.74
C THR A 243 10.55 -20.12 7.82
N ALA A 244 9.93 -18.95 7.64
CA ALA A 244 8.79 -18.74 6.77
C ALA A 244 9.21 -18.42 5.33
N THR A 245 8.39 -18.81 4.38
CA THR A 245 8.54 -18.45 2.98
C THR A 245 7.79 -17.16 2.66
N THR A 246 8.30 -16.39 1.69
CA THR A 246 7.67 -15.18 1.16
C THR A 246 7.73 -15.17 -0.37
N LEU A 247 6.89 -14.34 -1.00
CA LEU A 247 7.05 -13.99 -2.41
C LEU A 247 8.44 -13.38 -2.62
N ALA A 248 9.15 -13.90 -3.62
CA ALA A 248 10.45 -13.38 -4.03
C ALA A 248 10.33 -12.03 -4.75
N HIS A 249 9.20 -11.85 -5.44
CA HIS A 249 8.83 -10.65 -6.16
C HIS A 249 7.29 -10.58 -6.26
N PRO A 250 6.68 -9.39 -6.45
CA PRO A 250 5.26 -9.27 -6.74
C PRO A 250 4.81 -10.18 -7.89
N THR A 251 3.61 -10.73 -7.75
CA THR A 251 2.89 -11.35 -8.86
C THR A 251 2.26 -10.27 -9.74
N TYR A 252 1.67 -10.67 -10.86
CA TYR A 252 0.83 -9.80 -11.67
C TYR A 252 -0.27 -9.07 -10.86
N PHE A 253 -0.75 -9.68 -9.77
CA PHE A 253 -1.79 -9.15 -8.89
C PHE A 253 -1.20 -8.51 -7.61
N GLY A 254 0.07 -8.12 -7.63
CA GLY A 254 0.77 -7.63 -6.43
C GLY A 254 1.09 -8.78 -5.49
N THR A 255 0.45 -8.85 -4.33
CA THR A 255 0.69 -9.90 -3.33
C THR A 255 -0.20 -11.14 -3.49
N THR A 256 -1.22 -11.07 -4.36
CA THR A 256 -2.20 -12.15 -4.53
C THR A 256 -1.71 -13.24 -5.47
N GLN A 257 -1.70 -14.49 -5.01
CA GLN A 257 -1.24 -15.63 -5.78
C GLN A 257 -2.41 -16.31 -6.50
N ARG A 258 -2.25 -16.58 -7.79
CA ARG A 258 -3.22 -17.35 -8.56
C ARG A 258 -3.09 -18.84 -8.22
N ALA A 259 -4.21 -19.53 -8.05
CA ALA A 259 -4.21 -20.99 -7.99
C ALA A 259 -3.71 -21.58 -9.33
N VAL A 260 -2.66 -22.40 -9.25
CA VAL A 260 -2.07 -23.11 -10.39
C VAL A 260 -2.20 -24.62 -10.19
N ALA A 261 -2.17 -25.39 -11.29
CA ALA A 261 -2.37 -26.84 -11.23
C ALA A 261 -1.18 -27.61 -10.65
N ASN A 262 0.03 -27.09 -10.79
CA ASN A 262 1.27 -27.69 -10.31
C ASN A 262 2.39 -26.64 -10.20
N GLY A 263 3.52 -27.03 -9.60
CA GLY A 263 4.71 -26.20 -9.47
C GLY A 263 5.94 -27.04 -9.14
N ILE A 264 7.11 -26.39 -9.07
CA ILE A 264 8.38 -27.04 -8.71
C ILE A 264 8.73 -26.65 -7.28
N GLY A 265 8.81 -27.64 -6.38
CA GLY A 265 9.25 -27.46 -5.00
C GLY A 265 10.71 -27.87 -4.81
N VAL A 266 11.50 -27.05 -4.11
CA VAL A 266 12.88 -27.36 -3.73
C VAL A 266 12.94 -27.57 -2.23
N PHE A 267 13.29 -28.80 -1.82
CA PHE A 267 13.36 -29.19 -0.41
C PHE A 267 14.80 -29.58 -0.07
N THR A 268 15.32 -29.05 1.04
CA THR A 268 16.62 -29.45 1.59
C THR A 268 16.44 -30.55 2.62
N THR A 269 17.26 -31.59 2.53
CA THR A 269 17.38 -32.66 3.54
C THR A 269 18.72 -32.57 4.28
N ALA A 270 19.44 -31.45 4.13
CA ALA A 270 20.72 -31.25 4.80
C ALA A 270 20.54 -31.23 6.33
N PRO A 271 21.50 -31.77 7.10
CA PRO A 271 21.48 -31.70 8.55
C PRO A 271 21.72 -30.27 9.04
N ALA A 272 21.50 -30.03 10.33
CA ALA A 272 21.94 -28.79 10.96
C ALA A 272 23.47 -28.67 10.91
N GLY A 273 23.96 -27.50 10.53
CA GLY A 273 25.38 -27.15 10.43
C GLY A 273 25.81 -26.10 11.45
N ALA A 274 27.07 -25.65 11.32
CA ALA A 274 27.61 -24.54 12.11
C ALA A 274 27.12 -23.19 11.58
N THR A 275 27.03 -22.17 12.45
CA THR A 275 26.68 -20.80 12.04
C THR A 275 27.62 -20.29 10.94
N LYS A 276 27.07 -19.99 9.77
CA LYS A 276 27.81 -19.46 8.62
C LYS A 276 27.66 -17.96 8.50
N GLY A 277 26.44 -17.45 8.72
CA GLY A 277 26.14 -16.04 8.55
C GLY A 277 25.00 -15.57 9.44
N ILE A 278 24.98 -14.25 9.62
CA ILE A 278 23.92 -13.53 10.31
C ILE A 278 23.45 -12.37 9.44
N ALA A 279 22.21 -11.95 9.62
CA ALA A 279 21.59 -10.83 8.94
C ALA A 279 20.91 -9.94 9.99
N ALA A 280 21.50 -8.78 10.26
CA ALA A 280 20.96 -7.77 11.15
C ALA A 280 19.89 -6.94 10.42
N SER A 281 18.83 -6.59 11.13
CA SER A 281 17.75 -5.77 10.59
C SER A 281 17.21 -4.79 11.62
N GLY A 282 16.74 -3.65 11.14
CA GLY A 282 16.12 -2.59 11.94
C GLY A 282 16.07 -1.26 11.17
N PRO A 283 15.52 -0.20 11.77
CA PRO A 283 15.44 1.12 11.13
C PRO A 283 16.83 1.69 10.81
N LYS A 284 16.94 2.38 9.66
CA LYS A 284 18.21 3.01 9.24
C LYS A 284 18.28 4.50 9.56
N THR A 285 17.13 5.15 9.72
CA THR A 285 17.03 6.56 10.07
C THR A 285 16.22 6.70 11.34
N LEU A 286 16.76 7.41 12.31
CA LEU A 286 16.19 7.64 13.64
C LEU A 286 16.16 9.13 13.96
N PHE A 287 15.31 9.50 14.92
CA PHE A 287 15.34 10.82 15.57
C PHE A 287 15.94 10.71 16.97
N ILE A 288 16.48 11.81 17.48
CA ILE A 288 16.98 11.90 18.86
C ILE A 288 15.84 11.55 19.84
N GLY A 289 16.15 10.73 20.84
CA GLY A 289 15.19 10.18 21.80
C GLY A 289 14.43 8.96 21.30
N GLN A 290 14.48 8.63 20.01
CA GLN A 290 13.79 7.47 19.47
C GLN A 290 14.43 6.16 19.95
N GLN A 291 13.57 5.23 20.34
CA GLN A 291 13.95 3.84 20.59
C GLN A 291 13.60 3.00 19.36
N ALA A 292 14.54 2.16 18.93
CA ALA A 292 14.36 1.31 17.76
C ALA A 292 14.86 -0.10 18.04
N THR A 293 14.02 -1.09 17.74
CA THR A 293 14.36 -2.50 17.86
C THR A 293 15.14 -2.98 16.66
N TYR A 294 16.20 -3.72 16.94
CA TYR A 294 17.02 -4.44 15.98
C TYR A 294 16.97 -5.93 16.29
N SER A 295 16.91 -6.72 15.24
CA SER A 295 16.92 -8.18 15.33
C SER A 295 18.03 -8.74 14.46
N LEU A 296 18.38 -9.98 14.71
CA LEU A 296 19.27 -10.74 13.83
C LEU A 296 18.59 -12.04 13.43
N LYS A 297 18.85 -12.45 12.20
CA LYS A 297 18.57 -13.80 11.70
C LYS A 297 19.89 -14.49 11.45
N ALA A 298 19.91 -15.81 11.50
CA ALA A 298 21.12 -16.60 11.36
C ALA A 298 20.87 -17.82 10.50
N TYR A 299 21.90 -18.27 9.80
CA TYR A 299 21.86 -19.48 8.98
C TYR A 299 23.16 -20.26 9.04
N ASP A 300 23.06 -21.56 8.82
CA ASP A 300 24.18 -22.49 8.94
C ASP A 300 24.96 -22.70 7.63
N THR A 301 25.96 -23.58 7.65
CA THR A 301 26.78 -23.95 6.50
C THR A 301 26.00 -24.53 5.32
N TYR A 302 24.80 -25.04 5.56
CA TYR A 302 23.86 -25.58 4.58
C TYR A 302 22.70 -24.62 4.28
N TYR A 303 22.75 -23.39 4.81
CA TYR A 303 21.71 -22.36 4.68
C TYR A 303 20.37 -22.74 5.33
N ASN A 304 20.37 -23.64 6.32
CA ASN A 304 19.22 -23.81 7.18
C ASN A 304 19.12 -22.62 8.14
N PRO A 305 17.90 -22.16 8.48
CA PRO A 305 17.72 -21.14 9.50
C PRO A 305 18.17 -21.66 10.87
N ILE A 306 18.84 -20.81 11.63
CA ILE A 306 19.23 -21.04 13.02
C ILE A 306 18.32 -20.18 13.90
N ASP A 307 17.78 -20.79 14.96
CA ASP A 307 17.08 -20.03 15.99
C ASP A 307 18.04 -19.07 16.70
N ALA A 308 17.78 -17.78 16.54
CA ALA A 308 18.59 -16.72 17.11
C ALA A 308 18.59 -16.72 18.65
N ALA A 309 17.59 -17.34 19.31
CA ALA A 309 17.54 -17.45 20.76
C ALA A 309 18.71 -18.27 21.35
N GLY A 310 19.29 -19.18 20.56
CA GLY A 310 20.47 -19.94 20.94
C GLY A 310 21.80 -19.20 20.76
N LEU A 311 21.78 -17.96 20.25
CA LEU A 311 22.98 -17.17 19.97
C LEU A 311 23.23 -16.15 21.09
N THR A 312 24.52 -15.85 21.33
CA THR A 312 24.95 -14.79 22.25
C THR A 312 25.57 -13.63 21.45
N PRO A 313 24.75 -12.76 20.81
CA PRO A 313 25.26 -11.70 19.96
C PRO A 313 25.87 -10.55 20.78
N SER A 314 27.01 -10.02 20.32
CA SER A 314 27.59 -8.78 20.83
C SER A 314 27.33 -7.64 19.86
N TRP A 315 26.70 -6.57 20.34
CA TRP A 315 26.35 -5.40 19.54
C TRP A 315 27.23 -4.19 19.91
N SER A 316 27.55 -3.37 18.93
CA SER A 316 28.28 -2.11 19.12
C SER A 316 27.80 -1.03 18.17
N VAL A 317 27.69 0.21 18.66
CA VAL A 317 27.27 1.38 17.89
C VAL A 317 28.45 2.33 17.74
N SER A 318 28.76 2.74 16.50
CA SER A 318 29.80 3.74 16.24
C SER A 318 29.24 5.18 16.27
N GLY A 319 30.12 6.19 16.24
CA GLY A 319 29.73 7.61 16.17
C GLY A 319 29.14 8.21 17.45
N GLY A 320 28.95 7.41 18.51
CA GLY A 320 28.30 7.84 19.75
C GLY A 320 26.82 8.20 19.53
N LEU A 321 26.16 7.53 18.59
CA LEU A 321 24.78 7.82 18.17
C LEU A 321 23.74 7.50 19.25
N GLY A 322 24.05 6.59 20.17
CA GLY A 322 23.10 6.11 21.16
C GLY A 322 23.63 4.96 22.01
N ALA A 323 22.80 4.52 22.95
CA ALA A 323 23.04 3.33 23.76
C ALA A 323 22.25 2.15 23.19
N PHE A 324 22.88 0.97 23.11
CA PHE A 324 22.24 -0.26 22.67
C PHE A 324 22.12 -1.25 23.83
N ALA A 325 20.91 -1.69 24.14
CA ALA A 325 20.64 -2.68 25.18
C ALA A 325 19.43 -3.53 24.80
N ASN A 326 19.51 -4.84 25.05
CA ASN A 326 18.39 -5.78 24.84
C ASN A 326 17.74 -5.71 23.45
N GLY A 327 18.55 -5.55 22.40
CA GLY A 327 18.05 -5.42 21.02
C GLY A 327 17.51 -4.04 20.67
N VAL A 328 17.57 -3.06 21.56
CA VAL A 328 17.01 -1.72 21.34
C VAL A 328 18.13 -0.68 21.32
N LEU A 329 18.17 0.13 20.26
CA LEU A 329 18.97 1.35 20.20
C LEU A 329 18.15 2.54 20.70
N THR A 330 18.66 3.24 21.71
CA THR A 330 18.13 4.56 22.11
C THR A 330 19.03 5.64 21.51
N ALA A 331 18.54 6.33 20.48
CA ALA A 331 19.28 7.39 19.81
C ALA A 331 19.40 8.62 20.72
N SER A 332 20.62 9.14 20.90
CA SER A 332 20.90 10.26 21.81
C SER A 332 21.68 11.40 21.17
N LYS A 333 22.26 11.20 19.98
CA LYS A 333 23.09 12.19 19.30
C LYS A 333 22.92 12.10 17.79
N ALA A 334 22.75 13.26 17.16
CA ALA A 334 22.70 13.35 15.70
C ALA A 334 24.02 12.95 15.02
N GLY A 335 23.92 12.37 13.83
CA GLY A 335 25.07 11.96 13.02
C GLY A 335 24.83 10.66 12.26
N ALA A 336 25.86 10.20 11.55
CA ALA A 336 25.86 8.93 10.84
C ALA A 336 26.88 7.95 11.47
N GLY A 337 26.58 6.66 11.38
CA GLY A 337 27.39 5.59 11.96
C GLY A 337 26.87 4.20 11.61
N GLU A 338 27.32 3.20 12.34
CA GLU A 338 27.00 1.80 12.10
C GLU A 338 26.63 1.10 13.41
N LEU A 339 25.61 0.26 13.34
CA LEU A 339 25.32 -0.77 14.34
C LEU A 339 25.93 -2.09 13.83
N THR A 340 26.94 -2.59 14.53
CA THR A 340 27.61 -3.87 14.20
C THR A 340 27.16 -4.94 15.17
N VAL A 341 26.82 -6.13 14.65
CA VAL A 341 26.54 -7.33 15.45
C VAL A 341 27.56 -8.42 15.12
N LYS A 342 27.99 -9.15 16.15
CA LYS A 342 28.77 -10.38 16.00
C LYS A 342 28.12 -11.53 16.74
N ALA A 343 28.06 -12.71 16.13
CA ALA A 343 27.64 -13.95 16.77
C ALA A 343 28.60 -15.07 16.35
N GLY A 344 29.46 -15.51 17.27
CA GLY A 344 30.59 -16.38 16.93
C GLY A 344 31.55 -15.68 15.95
N ALA A 345 31.85 -16.33 14.82
CA ALA A 345 32.67 -15.76 13.76
C ALA A 345 31.88 -14.88 12.77
N ALA A 346 30.54 -14.97 12.76
CA ALA A 346 29.71 -14.20 11.85
C ALA A 346 29.58 -12.75 12.32
N THR A 347 29.63 -11.81 11.37
CA THR A 347 29.50 -10.37 11.62
C THR A 347 28.57 -9.76 10.57
N ASP A 348 27.72 -8.83 10.98
CA ASP A 348 26.93 -8.01 10.06
C ASP A 348 26.78 -6.58 10.58
N LYS A 349 26.37 -5.66 9.70
CA LYS A 349 26.30 -4.22 9.97
C LYS A 349 25.04 -3.58 9.41
N VAL A 350 24.47 -2.66 10.17
CA VAL A 350 23.38 -1.77 9.74
C VAL A 350 23.87 -0.33 9.79
N GLY A 351 23.83 0.38 8.65
CA GLY A 351 24.11 1.82 8.62
C GLY A 351 22.98 2.61 9.26
N ILE A 352 23.32 3.50 10.19
CA ILE A 352 22.38 4.30 10.99
C ILE A 352 22.65 5.79 10.80
N GLU A 353 21.58 6.56 10.57
CA GLU A 353 21.54 8.02 10.64
C GLU A 353 20.61 8.45 11.78
N VAL A 354 21.09 9.30 12.68
CA VAL A 354 20.25 9.99 13.66
C VAL A 354 20.10 11.45 13.22
N VAL A 355 18.87 11.85 12.89
CA VAL A 355 18.54 13.18 12.38
C VAL A 355 18.51 14.19 13.53
N GLY A 356 19.31 15.24 13.48
CA GLY A 356 19.25 16.38 14.41
C GLY A 356 18.51 17.60 13.87
N GLY A 357 18.20 18.56 14.73
CA GLY A 357 17.52 19.81 14.36
C GLY A 357 18.32 20.64 13.34
N ALA A 358 19.66 20.54 13.35
CA ALA A 358 20.52 21.21 12.38
C ALA A 358 20.27 20.74 10.92
N GLN A 359 19.86 19.48 10.73
CA GLN A 359 19.57 18.90 9.41
C GLN A 359 18.18 19.25 8.88
N ILE A 360 17.29 19.79 9.74
CA ILE A 360 15.92 20.11 9.39
C ILE A 360 15.86 21.50 8.74
N ASN A 361 15.21 21.59 7.58
CA ASN A 361 14.87 22.86 6.92
C ASN A 361 13.44 23.29 7.24
N GLN A 362 12.52 22.33 7.37
CA GLN A 362 11.14 22.58 7.77
C GLN A 362 10.62 21.48 8.71
N LEU A 363 9.91 21.87 9.77
CA LEU A 363 9.12 21.00 10.63
C LEU A 363 7.65 21.42 10.53
N LYS A 364 6.76 20.49 10.18
CA LYS A 364 5.33 20.77 10.00
C LYS A 364 4.50 19.91 10.95
N ALA A 365 3.56 20.54 11.64
CA ALA A 365 2.50 19.85 12.37
C ALA A 365 1.25 19.76 11.50
N THR A 366 0.60 18.59 11.51
CA THR A 366 -0.69 18.36 10.86
C THR A 366 -1.67 17.78 11.90
N PRO A 367 -2.87 18.38 12.10
CA PRO A 367 -3.36 19.55 11.40
C PRO A 367 -2.58 20.84 11.77
N ASN A 368 -2.62 21.83 10.87
CA ASN A 368 -1.99 23.14 11.09
C ASN A 368 -2.96 24.18 11.72
N THR A 369 -4.25 23.85 11.84
CA THR A 369 -5.25 24.53 12.67
C THR A 369 -6.32 23.54 13.12
N THR A 370 -6.90 23.71 14.31
CA THR A 370 -8.01 22.87 14.78
C THR A 370 -8.83 23.56 15.88
N VAL A 371 -9.86 22.87 16.39
CA VAL A 371 -10.76 23.38 17.43
C VAL A 371 -10.09 23.36 18.81
N LEU A 372 -10.20 24.47 19.53
CA LEU A 372 -9.82 24.64 20.94
C LEU A 372 -11.03 24.38 21.83
N GLU A 373 -11.17 23.13 22.30
CA GLU A 373 -12.30 22.71 23.14
C GLU A 373 -11.78 21.85 24.32
N PRO A 374 -12.17 22.16 25.57
CA PRO A 374 -11.82 21.35 26.73
C PRO A 374 -12.18 19.87 26.56
N GLY A 375 -11.24 18.97 26.86
CA GLY A 375 -11.41 17.52 26.72
C GLY A 375 -11.20 16.98 25.31
N ALA A 376 -11.06 17.83 24.29
CA ALA A 376 -10.83 17.39 22.91
C ALA A 376 -9.49 16.65 22.78
N LYS A 377 -9.49 15.59 21.96
CA LYS A 377 -8.32 14.80 21.62
C LYS A 377 -7.94 15.05 20.17
N ILE A 378 -6.74 15.55 19.96
CA ILE A 378 -6.25 15.95 18.63
C ILE A 378 -5.11 15.01 18.27
N ALA A 379 -5.30 14.22 17.23
CA ALA A 379 -4.21 13.47 16.62
C ALA A 379 -3.31 14.45 15.84
N VAL A 380 -2.02 14.44 16.16
CA VAL A 380 -1.02 15.32 15.55
C VAL A 380 0.11 14.49 14.96
N LYS A 381 0.42 14.77 13.70
CA LYS A 381 1.58 14.22 12.99
C LYS A 381 2.61 15.32 12.78
N LEU A 382 3.86 15.01 13.07
CA LEU A 382 5.00 15.87 12.81
C LEU A 382 5.79 15.33 11.61
N SER A 383 6.06 16.18 10.62
CA SER A 383 6.94 15.86 9.50
C SER A 383 8.11 16.83 9.41
N ALA A 384 9.31 16.30 9.20
CA ALA A 384 10.53 17.06 9.01
C ALA A 384 11.01 16.95 7.56
N THR A 385 11.06 18.08 6.86
CA THR A 385 11.77 18.22 5.58
C THR A 385 13.22 18.58 5.89
N LEU A 386 14.14 17.72 5.48
CA LEU A 386 15.57 17.87 5.68
C LEU A 386 16.20 18.79 4.62
N ALA A 387 17.42 19.25 4.89
CA ALA A 387 18.19 20.08 3.96
C ALA A 387 18.55 19.36 2.64
N ASP A 388 18.55 18.03 2.63
CA ASP A 388 18.76 17.20 1.43
C ASP A 388 17.47 16.95 0.61
N GLY A 389 16.33 17.50 1.06
CA GLY A 389 15.04 17.38 0.40
C GLY A 389 14.19 16.17 0.84
N ARG A 390 14.72 15.25 1.67
CA ARG A 390 13.90 14.15 2.23
C ARG A 390 12.86 14.69 3.20
N THR A 391 11.66 14.11 3.18
CA THR A 391 10.62 14.38 4.18
C THR A 391 10.39 13.12 5.00
N LEU A 392 10.56 13.21 6.32
CA LEU A 392 10.46 12.10 7.26
C LEU A 392 9.41 12.39 8.34
N GLU A 393 8.71 11.37 8.80
CA GLU A 393 7.82 11.48 9.96
C GLU A 393 8.65 11.50 11.25
N VAL A 394 8.40 12.49 12.10
CA VAL A 394 9.06 12.62 13.41
C VAL A 394 8.23 11.84 14.43
N PRO A 395 8.80 10.86 15.14
CA PRO A 395 8.11 10.15 16.21
C PRO A 395 7.57 11.12 17.25
N ALA A 396 6.33 10.91 17.69
CA ALA A 396 5.67 11.83 18.62
C ALA A 396 6.45 12.04 19.92
N ASP A 397 7.08 10.98 20.43
CA ASP A 397 7.84 11.00 21.69
C ASP A 397 9.21 11.67 21.56
N SER A 398 9.69 11.90 20.33
CA SER A 398 10.91 12.67 20.07
C SER A 398 10.69 14.18 20.26
N ALA A 399 9.46 14.66 20.15
CA ALA A 399 9.12 16.07 20.28
C ALA A 399 8.58 16.40 21.67
N LYS A 400 8.96 17.57 22.19
CA LYS A 400 8.41 18.14 23.42
C LYS A 400 7.35 19.17 23.07
N TRP A 401 6.25 19.18 23.82
CA TRP A 401 5.14 20.10 23.60
C TRP A 401 5.10 21.22 24.63
N GLU A 402 4.84 22.42 24.15
CA GLU A 402 4.54 23.62 24.94
C GLU A 402 3.17 24.15 24.51
N PHE A 403 2.31 24.51 25.47
CA PHE A 403 0.96 24.99 25.22
C PHE A 403 0.79 26.42 25.72
N LYS A 404 0.24 27.30 24.88
CA LYS A 404 -0.09 28.68 25.23
C LYS A 404 -1.58 28.93 25.06
N GLY A 405 -2.21 29.58 26.04
CA GLY A 405 -3.65 29.85 26.07
C GLY A 405 -4.52 28.72 26.63
N PHE A 406 -3.96 27.52 26.83
CA PHE A 406 -4.65 26.36 27.39
C PHE A 406 -3.66 25.40 28.04
N THR A 407 -4.17 24.49 28.87
CA THR A 407 -3.40 23.34 29.38
C THR A 407 -3.71 22.11 28.53
N ALA A 408 -2.72 21.24 28.32
CA ALA A 408 -2.93 19.97 27.63
C ALA A 408 -1.86 18.95 28.00
N ALA A 409 -2.15 17.69 27.72
CA ALA A 409 -1.20 16.58 27.79
C ALA A 409 -0.95 16.02 26.38
N ALA A 410 0.31 15.79 26.02
CA ALA A 410 0.68 15.14 24.77
C ALA A 410 1.28 13.76 25.04
N SER A 411 0.75 12.72 24.39
CA SER A 411 1.28 11.36 24.49
C SER A 411 0.92 10.58 23.24
N GLY A 412 1.86 9.82 22.67
CA GLY A 412 1.59 8.92 21.54
C GLY A 412 0.99 9.63 20.31
N GLY A 413 1.38 10.88 20.07
CA GLY A 413 0.87 11.68 18.94
C GLY A 413 -0.52 12.25 19.16
N VAL A 414 -1.07 12.16 20.37
CA VAL A 414 -2.38 12.74 20.72
C VAL A 414 -2.20 13.85 21.75
N ILE A 415 -2.75 15.02 21.45
CA ILE A 415 -2.86 16.14 22.38
C ILE A 415 -4.26 16.13 22.97
N THR A 416 -4.36 15.99 24.29
CA THR A 416 -5.62 16.07 25.05
C THR A 416 -5.71 17.44 25.70
N ILE A 417 -6.68 18.25 25.27
CA ILE A 417 -6.92 19.58 25.81
C ILE A 417 -7.49 19.44 27.22
N GLY A 418 -6.88 20.13 28.18
CA GLY A 418 -7.37 20.30 29.54
C GLY A 418 -8.26 21.53 29.64
N THR A 419 -7.80 22.54 30.37
CA THR A 419 -8.52 23.81 30.57
C THR A 419 -8.13 24.85 29.53
N VAL A 420 -9.12 25.64 29.10
CA VAL A 420 -8.94 26.80 28.21
C VAL A 420 -9.13 28.07 29.04
N GLY A 421 -8.27 29.06 28.88
CA GLY A 421 -8.39 30.33 29.61
C GLY A 421 -9.67 31.10 29.23
N GLU A 422 -10.32 31.75 30.20
CA GLU A 422 -11.61 32.44 30.00
C GLU A 422 -11.58 33.54 28.91
N GLN A 423 -10.40 34.13 28.65
CA GLN A 423 -10.19 35.17 27.64
C GLN A 423 -9.49 34.65 26.37
N THR A 424 -9.22 33.35 26.29
CA THR A 424 -8.43 32.77 25.19
C THR A 424 -9.30 32.54 23.95
N LYS A 425 -9.10 33.37 22.92
CA LYS A 425 -9.70 33.17 21.60
C LYS A 425 -8.89 32.24 20.71
N THR A 426 -7.57 32.25 20.86
CA THR A 426 -6.61 31.41 20.11
C THR A 426 -5.59 30.83 21.08
N GLY A 427 -5.38 29.52 21.02
CA GLY A 427 -4.30 28.81 21.70
C GLY A 427 -3.23 28.34 20.72
N TYR A 428 -2.00 28.12 21.20
CA TYR A 428 -0.90 27.59 20.38
C TYR A 428 -0.37 26.30 20.98
N ALA A 429 -0.29 25.25 20.17
CA ALA A 429 0.47 24.04 20.47
C ALA A 429 1.81 24.11 19.75
N ILE A 430 2.90 24.18 20.51
CA ILE A 430 4.26 24.36 20.00
C ILE A 430 5.02 23.05 20.18
N ALA A 431 5.40 22.40 19.07
CA ALA A 431 6.28 21.25 19.08
C ALA A 431 7.74 21.70 19.01
N ARG A 432 8.58 21.13 19.87
CA ARG A 432 10.03 21.40 19.92
C ARG A 432 10.81 20.09 19.76
N TYR A 433 11.70 20.06 18.78
CA TYR A 433 12.58 18.95 18.47
C TYR A 433 14.01 19.45 18.26
N ASP A 434 14.93 19.06 19.15
CA ASP A 434 16.37 19.40 19.06
C ASP A 434 16.66 20.87 18.69
N GLY A 435 16.00 21.80 19.38
CA GLY A 435 16.13 23.25 19.15
C GLY A 435 15.34 23.80 17.94
N PHE A 436 14.76 22.94 17.11
CA PHE A 436 13.82 23.29 16.05
C PHE A 436 12.38 23.32 16.58
N SER A 437 11.54 24.25 16.13
CA SER A 437 10.15 24.33 16.58
C SER A 437 9.17 24.62 15.46
N THR A 438 7.98 24.06 15.58
CA THR A 438 6.80 24.41 14.78
C THR A 438 5.61 24.64 15.70
N ALA A 439 4.58 25.31 15.21
CA ALA A 439 3.35 25.49 15.95
C ALA A 439 2.15 25.39 15.04
N PHE A 440 1.02 25.04 15.64
CA PHE A 440 -0.27 25.26 15.04
C PHE A 440 -1.20 25.93 16.05
N ALA A 441 -2.11 26.72 15.52
CA ALA A 441 -3.05 27.49 16.31
C ALA A 441 -4.38 26.76 16.44
N LEU A 442 -5.02 26.91 17.60
CA LEU A 442 -6.31 26.32 17.93
C LEU A 442 -7.29 27.43 18.27
N SER A 443 -8.53 27.34 17.79
CA SER A 443 -9.58 28.35 18.01
C SER A 443 -10.93 27.70 18.32
N ALA A 444 -11.84 28.40 19.01
CA ALA A 444 -13.16 27.85 19.34
C ALA A 444 -13.90 27.39 18.06
N GLY A 445 -14.47 26.18 18.06
CA GLY A 445 -15.09 25.60 16.86
C GLY A 445 -16.43 26.26 16.52
N ALA A 446 -16.75 26.34 15.23
CA ALA A 446 -18.09 26.70 14.74
C ALA A 446 -18.59 25.60 13.81
N GLU A 447 -19.66 24.92 14.23
CA GLU A 447 -20.42 24.04 13.35
C GLU A 447 -21.31 24.89 12.43
N LYS A 448 -21.28 24.62 11.13
CA LYS A 448 -22.13 25.28 10.15
C LYS A 448 -22.88 24.23 9.34
N SER A 449 -24.20 24.32 9.35
CA SER A 449 -25.05 23.55 8.44
C SER A 449 -24.57 23.77 7.00
N PHE A 450 -24.36 22.68 6.28
CA PHE A 450 -23.86 22.68 4.90
C PHE A 450 -24.97 22.36 3.91
N GLU A 451 -25.71 21.27 4.13
CA GLU A 451 -26.84 20.90 3.29
C GLU A 451 -27.84 19.99 4.05
N THR A 452 -29.11 20.36 4.07
CA THR A 452 -30.20 19.57 4.71
C THR A 452 -31.21 19.05 3.69
N PHE A 453 -31.05 19.37 2.41
CA PHE A 453 -31.94 19.02 1.30
C PHE A 453 -33.39 19.56 1.38
N GLU A 454 -33.81 20.14 2.52
CA GLU A 454 -35.17 20.66 2.73
C GLU A 454 -35.56 21.75 1.72
N THR A 455 -34.62 22.63 1.41
CA THR A 455 -34.78 23.76 0.49
C THR A 455 -33.95 23.64 -0.78
N ALA A 456 -33.40 22.47 -1.07
CA ALA A 456 -32.54 22.27 -2.23
C ALA A 456 -33.30 22.54 -3.54
N ALA A 457 -32.76 23.46 -4.35
CA ALA A 457 -33.33 23.91 -5.62
C ALA A 457 -32.43 23.57 -6.83
N TYR A 458 -31.39 22.77 -6.61
CA TYR A 458 -30.45 22.32 -7.64
C TYR A 458 -30.77 20.89 -8.12
N PRO A 459 -30.33 20.50 -9.34
CA PRO A 459 -30.57 19.14 -9.84
C PRO A 459 -29.70 18.11 -9.10
N VAL A 460 -30.20 16.89 -9.00
CA VAL A 460 -29.40 15.72 -8.60
C VAL A 460 -29.24 14.82 -9.82
N THR A 461 -28.00 14.40 -10.10
CA THR A 461 -27.69 13.53 -11.23
C THR A 461 -27.21 12.17 -10.72
N PHE A 462 -27.76 11.10 -11.29
CA PHE A 462 -27.22 9.76 -11.12
C PHE A 462 -26.11 9.52 -12.15
N ASP A 463 -24.97 9.01 -11.70
CA ASP A 463 -23.88 8.56 -12.55
C ASP A 463 -23.41 7.17 -12.10
N LYS A 464 -22.63 6.48 -12.92
CA LYS A 464 -22.31 5.07 -12.69
C LYS A 464 -21.00 4.61 -13.33
N LEU A 465 -20.47 3.52 -12.81
CA LEU A 465 -19.39 2.76 -13.45
C LEU A 465 -19.47 1.30 -12.97
N PRO A 466 -19.39 0.27 -13.85
CA PRO A 466 -19.35 0.34 -15.30
C PRO A 466 -20.72 0.73 -15.88
N ALA A 467 -20.82 0.85 -17.20
CA ALA A 467 -22.02 1.37 -17.88
C ALA A 467 -23.28 0.51 -17.63
N GLU A 468 -23.10 -0.76 -17.28
CA GLU A 468 -24.14 -1.75 -16.98
C GLU A 468 -24.78 -1.55 -15.60
N THR A 469 -24.13 -0.83 -14.67
CA THR A 469 -24.72 -0.53 -13.37
C THR A 469 -26.04 0.21 -13.54
N ALA A 470 -27.04 -0.08 -12.73
CA ALA A 470 -28.32 0.63 -12.71
C ALA A 470 -28.56 1.28 -11.35
N GLY A 471 -29.52 2.20 -11.30
CA GLY A 471 -29.83 2.97 -10.09
C GLY A 471 -30.40 4.35 -10.40
N THR A 472 -30.67 5.10 -9.33
CA THR A 472 -31.20 6.46 -9.36
C THR A 472 -30.65 7.29 -8.21
N ALA A 473 -30.60 8.61 -8.39
CA ALA A 473 -30.26 9.56 -7.32
C ALA A 473 -31.28 10.70 -7.35
N ALA A 474 -31.95 10.95 -6.23
CA ALA A 474 -32.98 11.99 -6.14
C ALA A 474 -33.16 12.47 -4.69
N ILE A 475 -33.65 13.70 -4.53
CA ILE A 475 -34.15 14.16 -3.23
C ILE A 475 -35.57 13.63 -3.06
N VAL A 476 -35.81 12.90 -1.97
CA VAL A 476 -37.08 12.22 -1.68
C VAL A 476 -37.61 12.62 -0.31
N THR A 477 -38.89 12.37 -0.07
CA THR A 477 -39.56 12.48 1.25
C THR A 477 -40.14 11.12 1.63
N GLY A 478 -40.51 10.93 2.90
CA GLY A 478 -41.17 9.69 3.34
C GLY A 478 -40.21 8.55 3.69
N LEU A 479 -38.92 8.83 3.93
CA LEU A 479 -37.98 7.80 4.39
C LEU A 479 -38.31 7.39 5.84
N PRO A 480 -38.21 6.09 6.19
CA PRO A 480 -38.50 5.61 7.53
C PRO A 480 -37.70 6.33 8.62
N GLY A 481 -38.38 6.78 9.68
CA GLY A 481 -37.80 7.54 10.78
C GLY A 481 -37.55 9.03 10.50
N ARG A 482 -37.83 9.50 9.27
CA ARG A 482 -37.76 10.90 8.81
C ARG A 482 -38.84 11.19 7.77
N GLU A 483 -40.07 10.78 8.04
CA GLU A 483 -41.15 10.73 7.04
C GLU A 483 -41.51 12.13 6.48
N ALA A 484 -41.33 13.18 7.29
CA ALA A 484 -41.63 14.57 6.93
C ALA A 484 -40.44 15.33 6.32
N SER A 485 -39.23 14.78 6.38
CA SER A 485 -38.00 15.44 5.94
C SER A 485 -37.61 15.03 4.53
N LYS A 486 -36.90 15.93 3.83
CA LYS A 486 -36.27 15.63 2.54
C LYS A 486 -34.86 15.10 2.75
N ALA A 487 -34.47 14.09 1.98
CA ALA A 487 -33.11 13.57 1.99
C ALA A 487 -32.68 13.17 0.57
N LEU A 488 -31.37 13.19 0.32
CA LEU A 488 -30.81 12.68 -0.93
C LEU A 488 -30.74 11.14 -0.87
N GLN A 489 -31.56 10.46 -1.64
CA GLN A 489 -31.54 9.00 -1.79
C GLN A 489 -30.74 8.58 -3.03
N LEU A 490 -29.94 7.52 -2.87
CA LEU A 490 -29.23 6.81 -3.92
C LEU A 490 -29.68 5.34 -3.92
N THR A 491 -30.21 4.87 -5.04
CA THR A 491 -30.49 3.45 -5.29
C THR A 491 -29.42 2.88 -6.21
N TYR A 492 -29.12 1.60 -6.07
CA TYR A 492 -28.13 0.92 -6.90
C TYR A 492 -28.54 -0.51 -7.21
N ASP A 493 -28.12 -0.96 -8.39
CA ASP A 493 -28.24 -2.33 -8.88
C ASP A 493 -26.95 -2.70 -9.64
N PHE A 494 -26.19 -3.59 -9.00
CA PHE A 494 -24.92 -4.13 -9.45
C PHE A 494 -25.07 -5.55 -10.02
N THR A 495 -26.28 -6.02 -10.33
CA THR A 495 -26.48 -7.38 -10.88
C THR A 495 -25.90 -7.57 -12.29
N ALA A 496 -25.69 -6.47 -13.02
CA ALA A 496 -25.06 -6.45 -14.33
C ALA A 496 -23.65 -5.82 -14.31
N GLY A 497 -22.78 -6.27 -15.23
CA GLY A 497 -21.38 -5.88 -15.31
C GLY A 497 -20.44 -6.84 -14.55
N THR A 498 -19.13 -6.71 -14.77
CA THR A 498 -18.08 -7.48 -14.07
C THR A 498 -17.00 -6.53 -13.56
N GLY A 499 -16.18 -6.95 -12.59
CA GLY A 499 -15.22 -6.07 -11.93
C GLY A 499 -15.85 -5.16 -10.88
N ASP A 500 -15.18 -4.05 -10.56
CA ASP A 500 -15.62 -3.06 -9.59
C ASP A 500 -16.83 -2.26 -10.11
N ARG A 501 -17.82 -2.05 -9.23
CA ARG A 501 -19.10 -1.40 -9.57
C ARG A 501 -19.37 -0.24 -8.61
N PHE A 502 -19.96 0.82 -9.14
CA PHE A 502 -20.09 2.12 -8.50
C PHE A 502 -21.40 2.78 -8.90
N ALA A 503 -22.13 3.28 -7.91
CA ALA A 503 -23.32 4.10 -8.08
C ALA A 503 -23.10 5.46 -7.42
N TYR A 504 -23.25 6.55 -8.17
CA TYR A 504 -22.94 7.90 -7.72
C TYR A 504 -24.19 8.78 -7.66
N ALA A 505 -24.34 9.51 -6.56
CA ALA A 505 -25.21 10.68 -6.47
C ALA A 505 -24.36 11.95 -6.61
N LEU A 506 -24.66 12.76 -7.63
CA LEU A 506 -24.01 14.05 -7.91
C LEU A 506 -24.98 15.18 -7.53
N PRO A 507 -24.90 15.72 -6.29
CA PRO A 507 -25.70 16.88 -5.91
C PRO A 507 -25.23 18.11 -6.71
N ASN A 508 -26.17 18.83 -7.32
CA ASN A 508 -25.91 19.92 -8.25
C ASN A 508 -25.12 19.49 -9.51
N GLY A 509 -25.29 18.23 -9.93
CA GLY A 509 -24.68 17.67 -11.14
C GLY A 509 -23.15 17.81 -11.15
N SER A 510 -22.58 18.21 -12.29
CA SER A 510 -21.13 18.39 -12.43
C SER A 510 -20.58 19.62 -11.69
N ALA A 511 -21.44 20.55 -11.24
CA ALA A 511 -21.03 21.74 -10.51
C ALA A 511 -20.73 21.43 -9.03
N GLY A 512 -21.40 20.43 -8.44
CA GLY A 512 -21.23 20.04 -7.04
C GLY A 512 -21.70 21.09 -6.03
N LEU A 513 -21.49 20.81 -4.75
CA LEU A 513 -21.80 21.73 -3.66
C LEU A 513 -20.52 22.43 -3.18
N ALA A 514 -20.49 23.76 -3.26
CA ALA A 514 -19.31 24.56 -2.95
C ALA A 514 -19.04 24.64 -1.45
N ILE A 515 -17.80 24.35 -1.06
CA ILE A 515 -17.29 24.46 0.31
C ILE A 515 -16.37 25.66 0.39
N THR A 516 -16.76 26.65 1.17
CA THR A 516 -15.96 27.84 1.46
C THR A 516 -15.19 27.66 2.77
N GLY A 517 -14.06 28.34 2.96
CA GLY A 517 -13.21 28.16 4.14
C GLY A 517 -12.51 26.79 4.21
N SER A 518 -11.99 26.42 5.38
CA SER A 518 -11.22 25.18 5.59
C SER A 518 -11.77 24.36 6.76
N PRO A 519 -12.91 23.67 6.58
CA PRO A 519 -13.47 22.81 7.62
C PRO A 519 -12.55 21.62 7.91
N SER A 520 -12.54 21.20 9.17
CA SER A 520 -11.77 20.05 9.66
C SER A 520 -12.51 18.72 9.56
N GLY A 521 -13.84 18.76 9.43
CA GLY A 521 -14.66 17.55 9.32
C GLY A 521 -16.02 17.82 8.69
N LEU A 522 -16.64 16.75 8.20
CA LEU A 522 -18.02 16.68 7.73
C LEU A 522 -18.79 15.70 8.62
N THR A 523 -19.89 16.13 9.21
CA THR A 523 -20.90 15.24 9.80
C THR A 523 -22.08 15.12 8.83
N LEU A 524 -22.68 13.93 8.80
CA LEU A 524 -23.85 13.65 7.98
C LEU A 524 -24.65 12.48 8.56
N ASP A 525 -25.96 12.53 8.39
CA ASP A 525 -26.85 11.43 8.73
C ASP A 525 -27.00 10.51 7.51
N VAL A 526 -26.84 9.20 7.72
CA VAL A 526 -26.94 8.18 6.67
C VAL A 526 -27.98 7.14 7.01
N PHE A 527 -28.96 6.94 6.12
CA PHE A 527 -29.85 5.80 6.15
C PHE A 527 -29.16 4.60 5.49
N GLY A 528 -28.80 3.59 6.30
CA GLY A 528 -28.16 2.36 5.83
C GLY A 528 -29.16 1.30 5.39
N ASP A 529 -28.73 0.43 4.48
CA ASP A 529 -29.51 -0.71 3.95
C ASP A 529 -28.99 -2.08 4.39
N GLY A 530 -27.93 -2.14 5.20
CA GLY A 530 -27.33 -3.41 5.64
C GLY A 530 -26.62 -4.20 4.53
N SER A 531 -26.28 -3.55 3.42
CA SER A 531 -25.73 -4.22 2.22
C SER A 531 -24.27 -4.69 2.33
N ASN A 532 -23.55 -4.27 3.36
CA ASN A 532 -22.09 -4.40 3.49
C ASN A 532 -21.27 -3.71 2.39
N ASN A 533 -21.89 -2.90 1.52
CA ASN A 533 -21.17 -2.11 0.53
C ASN A 533 -20.38 -0.97 1.18
N TRP A 534 -19.37 -0.47 0.44
CA TRP A 534 -18.53 0.63 0.89
C TRP A 534 -19.15 1.97 0.48
N LEU A 535 -19.32 2.87 1.44
CA LEU A 535 -19.88 4.21 1.28
C LEU A 535 -18.80 5.29 1.34
N ARG A 536 -18.77 6.19 0.35
CA ARG A 536 -17.70 7.18 0.16
C ARG A 536 -18.21 8.54 -0.31
N ALA A 537 -17.36 9.56 -0.16
CA ALA A 537 -17.54 10.89 -0.72
C ALA A 537 -16.34 11.30 -1.57
N GLU A 538 -16.59 12.05 -2.64
CA GLU A 538 -15.55 12.65 -3.49
C GLU A 538 -15.62 14.18 -3.38
N PHE A 539 -14.47 14.79 -3.17
CA PHE A 539 -14.28 16.23 -3.13
C PHE A 539 -13.29 16.65 -4.20
N LYS A 540 -13.50 17.81 -4.80
CA LYS A 540 -12.53 18.46 -5.69
C LYS A 540 -11.92 19.66 -4.99
N GLY A 541 -10.59 19.66 -4.83
CA GLY A 541 -9.85 20.75 -4.21
C GLY A 541 -9.59 21.93 -5.15
N ALA A 542 -9.16 23.06 -4.59
CA ALA A 542 -8.71 24.23 -5.34
C ALA A 542 -7.57 23.94 -6.34
N ASP A 543 -6.73 22.94 -6.05
CA ASP A 543 -5.67 22.49 -6.96
C ASP A 543 -6.19 21.60 -8.12
N GLY A 544 -7.50 21.37 -8.19
CA GLY A 544 -8.16 20.54 -9.18
C GLY A 544 -8.09 19.04 -8.91
N LYS A 545 -7.39 18.60 -7.86
CA LYS A 545 -7.28 17.17 -7.51
C LYS A 545 -8.53 16.68 -6.79
N LEU A 546 -8.78 15.39 -6.94
CA LEU A 546 -9.88 14.70 -6.28
C LEU A 546 -9.39 14.07 -4.97
N ALA A 547 -10.07 14.36 -3.87
CA ALA A 547 -9.91 13.68 -2.59
C ALA A 547 -11.12 12.75 -2.38
N ARG A 548 -10.86 11.45 -2.17
CA ARG A 548 -11.89 10.45 -1.90
C ARG A 548 -11.77 9.99 -0.47
N VAL A 549 -12.83 10.16 0.30
CA VAL A 549 -12.86 9.85 1.73
C VAL A 549 -13.92 8.82 2.03
N ASP A 550 -13.65 8.01 3.04
CA ASP A 550 -14.56 6.94 3.46
C ASP A 550 -15.59 7.50 4.44
N ILE A 551 -16.87 7.28 4.15
CA ILE A 551 -17.95 7.54 5.09
C ILE A 551 -18.12 6.30 5.99
N ALA A 552 -18.20 5.12 5.37
CA ALA A 552 -18.23 3.84 6.07
C ALA A 552 -17.70 2.72 5.15
N LYS A 553 -16.72 1.95 5.61
CA LYS A 553 -16.15 0.84 4.81
C LYS A 553 -17.13 -0.30 4.55
N MET A 554 -18.11 -0.47 5.42
CA MET A 554 -19.21 -1.42 5.26
C MET A 554 -20.48 -0.82 5.84
N VAL A 555 -21.54 -0.76 5.05
CA VAL A 555 -22.89 -0.40 5.51
C VAL A 555 -23.52 -1.63 6.14
N ASN A 556 -23.15 -1.92 7.39
CA ASN A 556 -23.61 -3.09 8.16
C ASN A 556 -24.77 -2.76 9.13
N TRP A 557 -25.48 -1.66 8.89
CA TRP A 557 -26.62 -1.23 9.69
C TRP A 557 -27.81 -0.89 8.78
N SER A 558 -28.99 -0.95 9.35
CA SER A 558 -30.22 -0.48 8.73
C SER A 558 -30.77 0.73 9.49
N GLY A 559 -31.31 1.72 8.78
CA GLY A 559 -31.85 2.95 9.39
C GLY A 559 -30.83 4.09 9.53
N TRP A 560 -31.26 5.18 10.15
CA TRP A 560 -30.46 6.41 10.27
C TRP A 560 -29.32 6.28 11.30
N LYS A 561 -28.12 6.69 10.88
CA LYS A 561 -26.93 6.79 11.72
C LYS A 561 -26.15 8.04 11.36
N GLN A 562 -25.82 8.86 12.36
CA GLN A 562 -24.91 9.98 12.15
C GLN A 562 -23.47 9.48 12.04
N LEU A 563 -22.76 9.94 11.03
CA LEU A 563 -21.37 9.61 10.76
C LEU A 563 -20.54 10.89 10.67
N ARG A 564 -19.24 10.72 10.92
CA ARG A 564 -18.26 11.81 10.84
C ARG A 564 -17.11 11.40 9.92
N VAL A 565 -16.76 12.30 9.03
CA VAL A 565 -15.65 12.18 8.08
C VAL A 565 -14.58 13.20 8.46
N ASP A 566 -13.34 12.73 8.63
CA ASP A 566 -12.17 13.59 8.83
C ASP A 566 -11.73 14.21 7.48
N LEU A 567 -11.86 15.53 7.36
CA LEU A 567 -11.40 16.26 6.18
C LEU A 567 -9.96 16.76 6.35
N ALA A 568 -9.50 17.00 7.57
CA ALA A 568 -8.14 17.47 7.83
C ALA A 568 -7.07 16.45 7.43
N GLY A 569 -7.37 15.15 7.58
CA GLY A 569 -6.51 14.04 7.15
C GLY A 569 -6.54 13.72 5.64
N SER A 570 -7.44 14.33 4.86
CA SER A 570 -7.71 13.94 3.46
C SER A 570 -6.72 14.52 2.44
N GLY A 571 -5.92 15.52 2.82
CA GLY A 571 -5.06 16.27 1.90
C GLY A 571 -5.81 17.26 0.99
N LEU A 572 -7.11 17.49 1.23
CA LEU A 572 -7.95 18.41 0.46
C LEU A 572 -7.47 19.87 0.59
N THR A 573 -7.36 20.56 -0.54
CA THR A 573 -7.06 22.00 -0.60
C THR A 573 -8.34 22.81 -0.79
N TYR A 574 -8.47 23.96 -0.12
CA TYR A 574 -9.68 24.79 -0.15
C TYR A 574 -9.51 26.11 -0.94
N PRO A 575 -10.60 26.73 -1.46
CA PRO A 575 -11.99 26.26 -1.43
C PRO A 575 -12.15 24.95 -2.19
N ALA A 576 -13.14 24.14 -1.79
CA ALA A 576 -13.36 22.81 -2.32
C ALA A 576 -14.80 22.63 -2.77
N THR A 577 -15.10 21.53 -3.44
CA THR A 577 -16.46 21.18 -3.87
C THR A 577 -16.74 19.73 -3.53
N LEU A 578 -17.86 19.43 -2.86
CA LEU A 578 -18.39 18.06 -2.76
C LEU A 578 -19.00 17.68 -4.11
N THR A 579 -18.40 16.71 -4.81
CA THR A 579 -18.81 16.31 -6.15
C THR A 579 -19.68 15.06 -6.14
N LYS A 580 -19.41 14.08 -5.26
CA LYS A 580 -20.13 12.80 -5.24
C LYS A 580 -20.33 12.26 -3.83
N LEU A 581 -21.48 11.62 -3.63
CA LEU A 581 -21.74 10.66 -2.56
C LEU A 581 -22.05 9.32 -3.24
N TYR A 582 -21.38 8.23 -2.84
CA TYR A 582 -21.43 7.03 -3.67
C TYR A 582 -21.18 5.71 -2.95
N VAL A 583 -21.76 4.66 -3.52
CA VAL A 583 -21.64 3.27 -3.09
C VAL A 583 -20.66 2.54 -4.01
N VAL A 584 -19.81 1.70 -3.42
CA VAL A 584 -18.79 0.89 -4.11
C VAL A 584 -18.98 -0.58 -3.76
N ASP A 585 -18.96 -1.42 -4.80
CA ASP A 585 -18.88 -2.87 -4.72
C ASP A 585 -17.66 -3.34 -5.51
N LEU A 586 -16.58 -3.68 -4.80
CA LEU A 586 -15.32 -4.11 -5.41
C LEU A 586 -15.40 -5.58 -5.83
N ALA A 587 -14.72 -5.94 -6.92
CA ALA A 587 -14.66 -7.33 -7.41
C ALA A 587 -14.15 -8.32 -6.34
N GLU A 588 -13.28 -7.85 -5.46
CA GLU A 588 -12.80 -8.59 -4.30
C GLU A 588 -13.82 -8.54 -3.14
N GLY A 589 -14.23 -9.71 -2.64
CA GLY A 589 -15.23 -9.86 -1.57
C GLY A 589 -16.67 -9.55 -1.99
N GLN A 590 -16.95 -9.59 -3.30
CA GLN A 590 -18.26 -9.27 -3.87
C GLN A 590 -19.36 -10.29 -3.49
N ASP A 591 -18.97 -11.51 -3.16
CA ASP A 591 -19.85 -12.59 -2.73
C ASP A 591 -20.49 -12.36 -1.34
N GLU A 592 -19.95 -11.43 -0.55
CA GLU A 592 -20.44 -11.08 0.80
C GLU A 592 -21.39 -9.86 0.84
N ARG A 593 -21.62 -9.20 -0.30
CA ARG A 593 -22.33 -7.92 -0.39
C ARG A 593 -23.67 -8.04 -1.13
N SER A 594 -24.63 -7.19 -0.74
CA SER A 594 -25.89 -7.09 -1.48
C SER A 594 -25.68 -6.31 -2.78
N LEU A 595 -26.00 -6.95 -3.91
CA LEU A 595 -25.86 -6.35 -5.24
C LEU A 595 -26.90 -5.26 -5.52
N THR A 596 -27.99 -5.20 -4.75
CA THR A 596 -29.02 -4.16 -4.88
C THR A 596 -29.29 -3.53 -3.52
N GLY A 597 -29.71 -2.27 -3.52
CA GLY A 597 -30.00 -1.56 -2.26
C GLY A 597 -30.26 -0.07 -2.45
N SER A 598 -30.36 0.62 -1.32
CA SER A 598 -30.56 2.06 -1.29
C SER A 598 -30.06 2.68 0.01
N VAL A 599 -29.23 3.71 -0.13
CA VAL A 599 -28.78 4.56 0.98
C VAL A 599 -29.36 5.96 0.83
N ALA A 600 -29.48 6.70 1.92
CA ALA A 600 -29.85 8.12 1.88
C ALA A 600 -28.97 8.97 2.79
N PHE A 601 -28.83 10.25 2.45
CA PHE A 601 -27.98 11.23 3.13
C PHE A 601 -28.79 12.46 3.53
N ASP A 602 -28.56 12.98 4.73
CA ASP A 602 -29.26 14.14 5.26
C ASP A 602 -28.40 14.89 6.31
N ASN A 603 -28.77 16.13 6.63
CA ASN A 603 -28.12 17.01 7.61
C ASN A 603 -26.59 17.05 7.53
N LEU A 604 -26.06 17.33 6.34
CA LEU A 604 -24.63 17.54 6.15
C LEU A 604 -24.23 18.83 6.87
N SER A 605 -23.21 18.75 7.72
CA SER A 605 -22.70 19.87 8.51
C SER A 605 -21.18 19.89 8.52
N LEU A 606 -20.59 21.07 8.39
CA LEU A 606 -19.16 21.28 8.31
C LEU A 606 -18.64 21.91 9.59
N GLN A 607 -17.57 21.33 10.14
CA GLN A 607 -16.94 21.85 11.35
C GLN A 607 -15.74 22.73 11.00
N TYR A 608 -15.85 24.03 11.26
CA TYR A 608 -14.77 24.99 11.05
C TYR A 608 -14.02 25.25 12.35
N PRO A 609 -12.68 25.36 12.33
CA PRO A 609 -12.00 26.16 13.34
C PRO A 609 -12.48 27.62 13.19
N ALA A 610 -12.73 28.36 14.27
CA ALA A 610 -12.97 29.80 14.12
C ALA A 610 -11.78 30.45 13.40
N ALA A 611 -12.06 31.42 12.52
CA ALA A 611 -11.00 32.19 11.88
C ALA A 611 -10.06 32.74 12.96
N ILE A 612 -8.78 32.38 12.87
CA ILE A 612 -7.77 32.97 13.73
C ILE A 612 -7.64 34.41 13.25
N ASP A 613 -8.02 35.35 14.12
CA ASP A 613 -7.83 36.78 13.90
C ASP A 613 -6.37 37.01 13.49
N ASP A 614 -6.14 37.64 12.34
CA ASP A 614 -4.80 37.83 11.75
C ASP A 614 -3.95 38.88 12.51
N GLY A 615 -4.45 39.30 13.68
CA GLY A 615 -3.94 40.39 14.51
C GLY A 615 -4.66 41.69 14.15
N ALA A 616 -4.68 42.65 15.09
CA ALA A 616 -5.25 43.97 14.82
C ALA A 616 -4.66 44.55 13.52
N GLN A 617 -5.52 44.97 12.57
CA GLN A 617 -5.12 45.71 11.38
C GLN A 617 -4.75 47.16 11.75
N SER A 618 -3.75 47.30 12.62
CA SER A 618 -3.36 48.59 13.13
C SER A 618 -2.39 49.30 12.17
N ASP A 619 -2.69 50.55 11.82
CA ASP A 619 -1.76 51.40 11.08
C ASP A 619 -0.73 51.97 12.07
N ILE A 620 0.49 51.41 12.03
CA ILE A 620 1.57 51.80 12.91
C ILE A 620 2.50 52.75 12.16
N VAL A 621 2.71 53.95 12.72
CA VAL A 621 3.64 54.95 12.19
C VAL A 621 4.70 55.29 13.22
N LEU A 622 5.97 55.12 12.87
CA LEU A 622 7.12 55.48 13.72
C LEU A 622 8.06 56.43 12.98
N LYS A 623 8.86 57.20 13.72
CA LYS A 623 9.94 58.03 13.16
C LYS A 623 11.28 57.65 13.76
N LEU A 624 12.33 57.62 12.94
CA LEU A 624 13.70 57.38 13.44
C LEU A 624 14.08 58.40 14.51
N GLY A 625 14.71 57.92 15.58
CA GLY A 625 15.20 58.74 16.68
C GLY A 625 14.14 59.28 17.63
N GLN A 626 12.84 59.06 17.36
CA GLN A 626 11.76 59.52 18.23
C GLN A 626 11.26 58.40 19.15
N LYS A 627 10.97 58.74 20.42
CA LYS A 627 10.38 57.82 21.41
C LYS A 627 8.85 57.84 21.42
N SER A 628 8.24 58.21 20.29
CA SER A 628 6.81 58.26 20.10
C SER A 628 6.44 57.63 18.77
N ALA A 629 5.37 56.85 18.75
CA ALA A 629 4.75 56.27 17.57
C ALA A 629 3.25 56.57 17.59
N THR A 630 2.56 56.32 16.47
CA THR A 630 1.09 56.27 16.46
C THR A 630 0.61 54.89 16.07
N VAL A 631 -0.39 54.37 16.78
CA VAL A 631 -1.12 53.14 16.45
C VAL A 631 -2.57 53.56 16.22
N ASP A 632 -3.07 53.39 14.99
CA ASP A 632 -4.41 53.83 14.58
C ASP A 632 -4.69 55.31 14.90
N GLY A 633 -3.67 56.15 14.66
CA GLY A 633 -3.71 57.58 14.92
C GLY A 633 -3.55 57.99 16.39
N LYS A 634 -3.52 57.05 17.34
CA LYS A 634 -3.29 57.33 18.77
C LYS A 634 -1.81 57.30 19.10
N SER A 635 -1.32 58.34 19.80
CA SER A 635 0.09 58.43 20.21
C SER A 635 0.43 57.41 21.29
N VAL A 636 1.56 56.71 21.12
CA VAL A 636 2.10 55.70 22.03
C VAL A 636 3.58 55.99 22.28
N ALA A 637 4.00 55.92 23.54
CA ALA A 637 5.41 56.09 23.93
C ALA A 637 6.22 54.82 23.68
N LEU A 638 7.48 54.98 23.26
CA LEU A 638 8.43 53.90 23.07
C LEU A 638 9.52 53.94 24.14
N ASP A 639 9.81 52.78 24.73
CA ASP A 639 10.92 52.62 25.68
C ASP A 639 12.28 53.04 25.08
N ILE A 640 12.46 52.72 23.79
CA ILE A 640 13.64 53.03 23.00
C ILE A 640 13.21 53.45 21.59
N ALA A 641 13.88 54.47 21.04
CA ALA A 641 13.56 55.00 19.72
C ALA A 641 13.97 54.01 18.61
N PRO A 642 13.25 53.97 17.48
CA PRO A 642 13.71 53.32 16.26
C PRO A 642 15.06 53.89 15.84
N LEU A 643 15.96 53.01 15.39
CA LEU A 643 17.30 53.42 15.00
C LEU A 643 17.72 52.81 13.67
N LEU A 644 18.58 53.53 12.97
CA LEU A 644 19.24 53.07 11.77
C LEU A 644 20.66 52.63 12.15
N LEU A 645 20.99 51.37 11.89
CA LEU A 645 22.30 50.80 12.10
C LEU A 645 22.71 50.03 10.85
N ASP A 646 23.84 50.42 10.26
CA ASP A 646 24.41 49.80 9.05
C ASP A 646 23.39 49.63 7.91
N GLY A 647 22.60 50.69 7.66
CA GLY A 647 21.57 50.70 6.62
C GLY A 647 20.29 49.93 6.97
N THR A 648 20.21 49.31 8.14
CA THR A 648 19.04 48.56 8.61
C THR A 648 18.28 49.33 9.69
N THR A 649 16.96 49.44 9.52
CA THR A 649 16.08 50.05 10.53
C THR A 649 15.65 49.01 11.56
N TYR A 650 15.92 49.30 12.83
CA TYR A 650 15.62 48.48 13.99
C TYR A 650 14.48 49.06 14.80
N LEU A 651 13.53 48.20 15.18
CA LEU A 651 12.39 48.55 16.02
C LEU A 651 12.41 47.75 17.33
N PRO A 652 11.84 48.30 18.43
CA PRO A 652 11.65 47.55 19.67
C PRO A 652 10.68 46.39 19.43
N LEU A 653 11.15 45.15 19.62
CA LEU A 653 10.36 43.95 19.37
C LEU A 653 9.02 43.98 20.13
N ARG A 654 9.09 44.36 21.42
CA ARG A 654 7.92 44.44 22.29
C ARG A 654 6.82 45.35 21.75
N PHE A 655 7.19 46.57 21.37
CA PHE A 655 6.24 47.52 20.81
C PHE A 655 5.59 46.97 19.53
N VAL A 656 6.39 46.39 18.63
CA VAL A 656 5.87 45.86 17.36
C VAL A 656 4.92 44.70 17.59
N SER A 657 5.26 43.76 18.47
CA SER A 657 4.37 42.64 18.78
C SER A 657 3.10 43.09 19.49
N ASP A 658 3.20 43.94 20.51
CA ASP A 658 2.03 44.46 21.26
C ASP A 658 1.07 45.20 20.31
N ALA A 659 1.60 46.05 19.41
CA ALA A 659 0.81 46.80 18.44
C ALA A 659 0.17 45.91 17.36
N LEU A 660 0.70 44.71 17.12
CA LEU A 660 0.14 43.71 16.20
C LEU A 660 -0.74 42.67 16.92
N GLY A 661 -0.95 42.81 18.23
CA GLY A 661 -1.72 41.84 19.04
C GLY A 661 -1.04 40.49 19.20
N ALA A 662 0.29 40.45 19.15
CA ALA A 662 1.09 39.24 19.31
C ALA A 662 1.73 39.17 20.71
N ASP A 663 1.80 37.96 21.26
CA ASP A 663 2.45 37.68 22.54
C ASP A 663 3.95 37.41 22.35
N ILE A 664 4.78 37.83 23.32
CA ILE A 664 6.22 37.56 23.34
C ILE A 664 6.62 36.77 24.59
N GLY A 665 7.37 35.69 24.38
CA GLY A 665 8.19 35.04 25.41
C GLY A 665 9.68 35.35 25.22
N TRP A 666 10.43 35.43 26.32
CA TRP A 666 11.88 35.63 26.32
C TRP A 666 12.58 34.51 27.08
N ASP A 667 13.58 33.90 26.45
CA ASP A 667 14.50 32.94 27.06
C ASP A 667 15.88 33.58 27.20
N GLN A 668 16.26 33.89 28.44
CA GLN A 668 17.52 34.54 28.76
C GLN A 668 18.74 33.64 28.47
N ALA A 669 18.64 32.33 28.68
CA ALA A 669 19.77 31.43 28.49
C ALA A 669 20.09 31.24 27.00
N ALA A 670 19.03 31.10 26.18
CA ALA A 670 19.16 30.98 24.74
C ALA A 670 19.32 32.34 24.02
N GLN A 671 19.12 33.47 24.73
CA GLN A 671 18.97 34.81 24.13
C GLN A 671 17.93 34.81 23.01
N LYS A 672 16.80 34.15 23.24
CA LYS A 672 15.77 33.86 22.24
C LYS A 672 14.48 34.58 22.56
N ALA A 673 13.89 35.24 21.57
CA ALA A 673 12.52 35.72 21.63
C ALA A 673 11.59 34.80 20.84
N THR A 674 10.44 34.49 21.42
CA THR A 674 9.38 33.65 20.83
C THR A 674 8.11 34.48 20.71
N VAL A 675 7.71 34.80 19.49
CA VAL A 675 6.53 35.62 19.17
C VAL A 675 5.40 34.73 18.67
N THR A 676 4.20 34.87 19.22
CA THR A 676 3.00 34.14 18.78
C THR A 676 1.86 35.11 18.48
N GLY A 677 1.33 35.09 17.26
CA GLY A 677 0.27 36.00 16.81
C GLY A 677 -0.16 35.70 15.37
N GLY A 678 -1.40 36.01 15.02
CA GLY A 678 -1.94 35.78 13.66
C GLY A 678 -1.83 34.33 13.17
N GLY A 679 -1.93 33.36 14.10
CA GLY A 679 -1.79 31.93 13.80
C GLY A 679 -0.36 31.45 13.55
N LYS A 680 0.65 32.31 13.76
CA LYS A 680 2.06 32.02 13.49
C LYS A 680 2.90 31.98 14.76
N LEU A 681 4.05 31.31 14.65
CA LEU A 681 5.14 31.30 15.62
C LEU A 681 6.39 31.85 14.95
N VAL A 682 7.02 32.88 15.53
CA VAL A 682 8.33 33.37 15.09
C VAL A 682 9.33 33.26 16.23
N GLU A 683 10.41 32.50 16.04
CA GLU A 683 11.53 32.45 16.99
C GLU A 683 12.78 33.08 16.39
N LEU A 684 13.44 33.93 17.18
CA LEU A 684 14.62 34.68 16.77
C LEU A 684 15.63 34.78 17.92
N TRP A 685 16.92 34.79 17.57
CA TRP A 685 18.02 34.77 18.53
C TRP A 685 18.85 36.05 18.41
N VAL A 686 19.17 36.69 19.53
CA VAL A 686 20.05 37.87 19.55
C VAL A 686 21.43 37.47 19.04
N GLY A 687 21.97 38.29 18.13
CA GLY A 687 23.28 38.08 17.53
C GLY A 687 23.34 37.01 16.44
N LYS A 688 22.21 36.39 16.07
CA LYS A 688 22.15 35.39 14.99
C LYS A 688 21.19 35.83 13.88
N PRO A 689 21.51 35.56 12.61
CA PRO A 689 20.61 35.88 11.51
C PRO A 689 19.54 34.80 11.31
N ASP A 690 19.75 33.59 11.84
CA ASP A 690 18.78 32.49 11.73
C ASP A 690 17.51 32.76 12.54
N LEU A 691 16.37 32.40 11.96
CA LEU A 691 15.06 32.45 12.59
C LEU A 691 14.22 31.23 12.20
N LEU A 692 13.18 30.95 12.99
CA LEU A 692 12.16 29.98 12.65
C LEU A 692 10.82 30.69 12.47
N ASN A 693 10.18 30.51 11.32
CA ASN A 693 8.81 30.95 11.08
C ASN A 693 7.90 29.73 10.91
N THR A 694 7.13 29.43 11.94
CA THR A 694 6.09 28.38 11.96
C THR A 694 6.65 27.06 11.41
N GLY A 695 7.84 26.70 11.91
CA GLY A 695 8.53 25.49 11.48
C GLY A 695 9.31 25.60 10.19
N VAL A 696 9.48 26.77 9.58
CA VAL A 696 10.37 26.97 8.42
C VAL A 696 11.62 27.70 8.89
N ARG A 697 12.79 27.14 8.58
CA ARG A 697 14.06 27.85 8.79
C ARG A 697 14.17 28.99 7.78
N ALA A 698 14.50 30.18 8.27
CA ALA A 698 14.76 31.34 7.44
C ALA A 698 15.91 32.16 8.03
N THR A 699 16.33 33.18 7.29
CA THR A 699 17.44 34.06 7.66
C THR A 699 17.00 35.51 7.55
N ALA A 700 17.17 36.26 8.63
CA ALA A 700 16.98 37.69 8.67
C ALA A 700 18.09 38.42 7.89
N ALA A 701 17.73 39.52 7.23
CA ALA A 701 18.69 40.38 6.51
C ALA A 701 19.73 41.04 7.44
N ALA A 702 19.42 41.17 8.73
CA ALA A 702 20.34 41.60 9.77
C ALA A 702 20.00 40.91 11.10
N THR A 703 20.95 40.84 12.04
CA THR A 703 20.76 40.10 13.29
C THR A 703 19.98 40.93 14.32
N PRO A 704 19.06 40.34 15.10
CA PRO A 704 18.48 41.01 16.26
C PRO A 704 19.57 41.44 17.25
N ILE A 705 19.44 42.63 17.82
CA ILE A 705 20.43 43.21 18.74
C ILE A 705 19.82 43.49 20.10
N LEU A 706 20.64 43.41 21.15
CA LEU A 706 20.28 43.86 22.49
C LEU A 706 20.88 45.25 22.73
N ARG A 707 20.02 46.26 22.93
CA ARG A 707 20.47 47.63 23.21
C ARG A 707 19.68 48.22 24.37
N SER A 708 20.39 48.72 25.37
CA SER A 708 19.80 49.32 26.59
C SER A 708 18.75 48.41 27.25
N GLY A 709 19.01 47.09 27.31
CA GLY A 709 18.08 46.12 27.89
C GLY A 709 16.79 45.91 27.09
N ARG A 710 16.78 46.25 25.79
CA ARG A 710 15.67 46.00 24.86
C ARG A 710 16.17 45.25 23.63
N VAL A 711 15.40 44.23 23.23
CA VAL A 711 15.63 43.51 21.98
C VAL A 711 15.09 44.37 20.84
N LEU A 712 15.98 44.69 19.91
CA LEU A 712 15.64 45.38 18.68
C LEU A 712 15.76 44.42 17.51
N VAL A 713 14.74 44.41 16.67
CA VAL A 713 14.67 43.55 15.48
C VAL A 713 14.67 44.40 14.22
N PRO A 714 15.27 43.93 13.11
CA PRO A 714 15.10 44.57 11.82
C PRO A 714 13.62 44.61 11.47
N VAL A 715 13.12 45.76 11.04
CA VAL A 715 11.69 46.00 10.83
C VAL A 715 10.98 44.93 9.98
N ARG A 716 11.67 44.39 8.96
CA ARG A 716 11.10 43.38 8.05
C ARG A 716 10.94 42.00 8.70
N VAL A 717 11.76 41.66 9.70
CA VAL A 717 11.83 40.30 10.27
C VAL A 717 10.58 39.92 11.03
N VAL A 718 9.92 40.87 11.70
CA VAL A 718 8.72 40.55 12.50
C VAL A 718 7.46 40.96 11.76
N SER A 719 7.46 42.13 11.13
CA SER A 719 6.28 42.61 10.41
C SER A 719 5.94 41.71 9.21
N THR A 720 6.90 41.36 8.35
CA THR A 720 6.61 40.55 7.16
C THR A 720 6.32 39.10 7.50
N GLU A 721 7.04 38.52 8.46
CA GLU A 721 6.81 37.14 8.89
C GLU A 721 5.43 36.98 9.55
N LEU A 722 4.93 38.01 10.24
CA LEU A 722 3.55 38.09 10.76
C LEU A 722 2.52 38.56 9.71
N GLY A 723 2.90 38.72 8.43
CA GLY A 723 1.98 39.01 7.33
C GLY A 723 1.71 40.50 7.04
N ARG A 724 2.47 41.41 7.63
CA ARG A 724 2.32 42.88 7.48
C ARG A 724 3.29 43.47 6.46
N LYS A 725 2.87 44.56 5.82
CA LYS A 725 3.67 45.33 4.86
C LYS A 725 4.40 46.46 5.58
N VAL A 726 5.67 46.63 5.26
CA VAL A 726 6.52 47.69 5.81
C VAL A 726 6.80 48.75 4.75
N GLY A 727 6.49 50.01 5.05
CA GLY A 727 6.87 51.18 4.26
C GLY A 727 8.00 51.98 4.91
N TRP A 728 8.80 52.64 4.07
CA TRP A 728 9.88 53.52 4.50
C TRP A 728 9.88 54.80 3.65
N ASP A 729 9.77 55.96 4.31
CA ASP A 729 9.94 57.27 3.69
C ASP A 729 11.27 57.88 4.12
N GLN A 730 12.18 58.00 3.15
CA GLN A 730 13.53 58.53 3.38
C GLN A 730 13.58 60.01 3.71
N LYS A 731 12.63 60.83 3.21
CA LYS A 731 12.59 62.29 3.43
C LYS A 731 12.10 62.59 4.84
N THR A 732 11.03 61.92 5.26
CA THR A 732 10.41 62.16 6.57
C THR A 732 10.96 61.26 7.67
N LYS A 733 11.82 60.30 7.31
CA LYS A 733 12.38 59.25 8.20
C LYS A 733 11.28 58.44 8.90
N THR A 734 10.19 58.20 8.17
CA THR A 734 8.98 57.56 8.69
C THR A 734 8.95 56.08 8.30
N ILE A 735 8.65 55.23 9.27
CA ILE A 735 8.36 53.81 9.12
C ILE A 735 6.84 53.63 9.21
N THR A 736 6.23 52.90 8.27
CA THR A 736 4.82 52.49 8.35
C THR A 736 4.69 50.97 8.34
N ILE A 737 3.77 50.42 9.15
CA ILE A 737 3.45 48.98 9.16
C ILE A 737 1.93 48.84 9.03
N ARG A 738 1.47 48.04 8.05
CA ARG A 738 0.06 47.83 7.71
C ARG A 738 -0.25 46.37 7.40
#